data_AF-A0A9D1LJZ5-F1
#
_entry.id   AF-A0A9D1LJZ5-F1
#
_cell.length_a   1.000
_cell.length_b   1.000
_cell.length_c   1.000
_cell.angle_alpha   90.00
_cell.angle_beta   90.00
_cell.angle_gamma   90.00
#
_symmetry.space_group_name_H-M   'P 1'
#
loop_
_entity.id
_entity.type
_entity.pdbx_description
1 polymer ?
#
loop_
_entity_poly.entity_id
_entity_poly.type
_entity_poly.pdbx_seq_one_letter_code
_entity_poly.pdbx_strand_id
1 'polypeptide(L)'
;MLQIKQICKQYRTGNLVQKALDNVSLNLRENEFVAILGPSGSGKTTLLNIIGGLDRYDSGDVIINGISTKKYKDRDWDSYRNHTIGFVFQSYNLIPHQTVLSNVELALTISGVSKSERRKRAKRALEQVGLGEQLHKRPSQMSGGQMQRVAIARALVNDPDILLADEPTGALDSETSVQVMELLKEVAKDRLVVMVTHNPELARQYATRIVQLKDGKIRSDSHPFELSQTSETPPVHKNMGKASMSLLTALSLSFNNLRTKKARTILTSFAGSIGIIGIALILAISNGVNGYIQTLEEETLSEYPLQIQNTTMDFSSMMAGMMGGGSQEESGEVTVTQMLTNLFSRVEPNDLESLKSYFDSGASGIEEYAHAIEYSYDVAPQIYRQEEDSVRQVNPDHSFTALGIGTDSNSFMSSMMSTDVFYQMPANSDLYEGQYEVKAGRWPENYNECVVVLSSQGSVSDFMLYTLGLRDSVELDEMIQQFLAEEQVTTPEDMGSYQYNDFLGITFKLVNAADYYEYDETYSLWRDKSEDQAYLQNLVNDGEDITVVGVVQPAQGTTAAMLSTGIAYPASLTQHVMEQAAASPIVRQQLEQPEVNVLTGNSFGEDNSQNQFDMSSLFTVDQQALQNAFTIDSSALELNLSDAMQLEGGSLNLSDLMDAQDLNLELPQVDLGEILSQLDLSVSPQAMAQLAGGLMEGYQSYAAQHPEADLSRLAECFSEYLQTPQGQQVLQDGIGDILASGVTVTFSPEQLQALLQDLLAGFQEYAAANGWTDPAQMNEYLTAYLQTSEAQQIIAQRADDILQIDGDVTLLPDQMQSLMKRLMAGYQEYAAANALPDPSRIGEYFAAYLQTPEAQQQISDGITNLLDIDALQQQVTDALQGTMSSYTETVTQAIQSQVTSALGQAADQMGSNLEAALAQSMSQMGSAIQVDPEAFAGAIQMNMSQEELAQLLSAMMSGEDASYSNNLASFGYADENNPSEISIYPYDFEGKAAITDILDQYNSRMEALGEDSKVISYTDLVGTLMSSVTQIVDTISYVLVAFVAISLVVSSIMIGVITYISVLERKKEIGILRAIGASKHNISQVFNAETFIIGLCAGLIGIGLTLLLLIPGNALIHSLAGTTDINASLPVVSAIILIALSVVLTLLGGLIPSRKAAKSDPVTALRAE
;
A
#
# COMPACT_ATOMS: atom_id res chain seq x y z
N MET A 1 -41.06 64.08 -24.17
CA MET A 1 -40.89 62.64 -23.86
C MET A 1 -39.71 61.98 -24.58
N LEU A 2 -39.72 61.87 -25.92
CA LEU A 2 -38.70 61.13 -26.68
C LEU A 2 -38.09 62.02 -27.77
N GLN A 3 -36.76 62.08 -27.84
CA GLN A 3 -36.03 62.81 -28.89
C GLN A 3 -35.01 61.89 -29.57
N ILE A 4 -35.00 61.90 -30.90
CA ILE A 4 -34.08 61.14 -31.74
C ILE A 4 -33.22 62.16 -32.47
N LYS A 5 -31.90 62.13 -32.26
CA LYS A 5 -30.95 63.11 -32.81
C LYS A 5 -29.93 62.40 -33.71
N GLN A 6 -30.04 62.66 -35.02
CA GLN A 6 -29.08 62.24 -36.05
C GLN A 6 -28.68 60.75 -35.95
N ILE A 7 -29.65 59.87 -35.75
CA ILE A 7 -29.41 58.44 -35.60
C ILE A 7 -28.98 57.82 -36.92
N CYS A 8 -27.85 57.09 -36.88
CA CYS A 8 -27.39 56.22 -37.95
C CYS A 8 -27.31 54.78 -37.47
N LYS A 9 -27.70 53.84 -38.34
CA LYS A 9 -27.58 52.40 -38.09
C LYS A 9 -27.21 51.67 -39.36
N GLN A 10 -26.23 50.79 -39.26
CA GLN A 10 -25.71 49.96 -40.32
C GLN A 10 -25.70 48.50 -39.85
N TYR A 11 -26.12 47.58 -40.71
CA TYR A 11 -25.98 46.15 -40.47
C TYR A 11 -24.85 45.62 -41.36
N ARG A 12 -23.97 44.81 -40.76
CA ARG A 12 -22.86 44.15 -41.46
C ARG A 12 -23.18 42.66 -41.60
N THR A 13 -23.21 42.15 -42.83
CA THR A 13 -23.39 40.73 -43.13
C THR A 13 -22.23 40.28 -44.02
N GLY A 14 -21.25 39.59 -43.46
CA GLY A 14 -19.97 39.33 -44.14
C GLY A 14 -19.31 40.64 -44.56
N ASN A 15 -19.06 40.82 -45.86
CA ASN A 15 -18.49 42.04 -46.44
C ASN A 15 -19.53 43.10 -46.82
N LEU A 16 -20.84 42.80 -46.76
CA LEU A 16 -21.90 43.73 -47.14
C LEU A 16 -22.26 44.66 -45.96
N VAL A 17 -22.13 45.97 -46.16
CA VAL A 17 -22.58 47.00 -45.21
C VAL A 17 -23.86 47.65 -45.72
N GLN A 18 -24.99 47.39 -45.06
CA GLN A 18 -26.27 47.99 -45.41
C GLN A 18 -26.63 49.10 -44.42
N LYS A 19 -26.77 50.33 -44.90
CA LYS A 19 -27.24 51.47 -44.09
C LYS A 19 -28.76 51.40 -43.94
N ALA A 20 -29.23 51.09 -42.74
CA ALA A 20 -30.66 51.00 -42.41
C ALA A 20 -31.25 52.35 -41.99
N LEU A 21 -30.47 53.20 -41.31
CA LEU A 21 -30.84 54.58 -40.96
C LEU A 21 -29.65 55.50 -41.24
N ASP A 22 -29.92 56.68 -41.81
CA ASP A 22 -28.93 57.68 -42.17
C ASP A 22 -29.36 59.07 -41.67
N ASN A 23 -28.79 59.50 -40.54
CA ASN A 23 -28.98 60.81 -39.92
C ASN A 23 -30.44 61.16 -39.60
N VAL A 24 -31.20 60.20 -39.08
CA VAL A 24 -32.62 60.39 -38.75
C VAL A 24 -32.78 61.20 -37.47
N SER A 25 -33.56 62.30 -37.54
CA SER A 25 -33.92 63.11 -36.37
C SER A 25 -35.44 63.26 -36.26
N LEU A 26 -36.01 62.99 -35.09
CA LEU A 26 -37.45 62.98 -34.86
C LEU A 26 -37.76 63.22 -33.37
N ASN A 27 -38.67 64.14 -33.07
CA ASN A 27 -39.17 64.38 -31.71
C ASN A 27 -40.64 63.99 -31.59
N LEU A 28 -40.99 63.30 -30.50
CA LEU A 28 -42.34 62.79 -30.24
C LEU A 28 -42.94 63.42 -28.97
N ARG A 29 -44.23 63.77 -29.04
CA ARG A 29 -44.99 64.37 -27.94
C ARG A 29 -45.46 63.29 -26.95
N GLU A 30 -45.95 63.74 -25.80
CA GLU A 30 -46.74 62.89 -24.90
C GLU A 30 -48.16 62.78 -25.47
N ASN A 31 -48.78 61.60 -25.37
CA ASN A 31 -50.17 61.34 -25.80
C ASN A 31 -50.45 61.67 -27.28
N GLU A 32 -49.72 61.01 -28.17
CA GLU A 32 -49.80 61.20 -29.63
C GLU A 32 -49.92 59.84 -30.34
N PHE A 33 -50.70 59.76 -31.43
CA PHE A 33 -50.72 58.59 -32.31
C PHE A 33 -49.92 58.86 -33.58
N VAL A 34 -48.68 58.35 -33.62
CA VAL A 34 -47.74 58.55 -34.72
C VAL A 34 -47.71 57.32 -35.62
N ALA A 35 -47.93 57.50 -36.93
CA ALA A 35 -47.76 56.47 -37.94
C ALA A 35 -46.50 56.74 -38.80
N ILE A 36 -45.56 55.80 -38.78
CA ILE A 36 -44.36 55.81 -39.63
C ILE A 36 -44.64 54.99 -40.90
N LEU A 37 -44.78 55.67 -42.03
CA LEU A 37 -45.08 55.11 -43.35
C LEU A 37 -43.83 54.98 -44.23
N GLY A 38 -43.78 53.96 -45.07
CA GLY A 38 -42.71 53.82 -46.06
C GLY A 38 -42.67 52.42 -46.70
N PRO A 39 -41.97 52.26 -47.84
CA PRO A 39 -41.85 50.97 -48.52
C PRO A 39 -41.09 49.94 -47.65
N SER A 40 -41.23 48.65 -47.99
CA SER A 40 -40.45 47.60 -47.31
C SER A 40 -38.95 47.88 -47.44
N GLY A 41 -38.18 47.58 -46.39
CA GLY A 41 -36.73 47.85 -46.34
C GLY A 41 -36.32 49.32 -46.12
N SER A 42 -37.27 50.26 -45.93
CA SER A 42 -36.91 51.69 -45.76
C SER A 42 -36.30 52.07 -44.40
N GLY A 43 -36.18 51.11 -43.47
CA GLY A 43 -35.62 51.32 -42.12
C GLY A 43 -36.65 51.49 -41.00
N LYS A 44 -37.96 51.34 -41.27
CA LYS A 44 -39.04 51.62 -40.30
C LYS A 44 -38.94 50.78 -39.02
N THR A 45 -38.87 49.46 -39.17
CA THR A 45 -38.73 48.53 -38.05
C THR A 45 -37.42 48.75 -37.31
N THR A 46 -36.33 49.11 -38.01
CA THR A 46 -35.05 49.46 -37.38
C THR A 46 -35.19 50.70 -36.49
N LEU A 47 -35.88 51.74 -36.97
CA LEU A 47 -36.17 52.93 -36.19
C LEU A 47 -37.04 52.61 -34.98
N LEU A 48 -38.09 51.80 -35.15
CA LEU A 48 -38.96 51.35 -34.07
C LEU A 48 -38.21 50.55 -33.00
N ASN A 49 -37.32 49.63 -33.42
CA ASN A 49 -36.50 48.83 -32.52
C ASN A 49 -35.51 49.68 -31.71
N ILE A 50 -34.94 50.74 -32.31
CA ILE A 50 -34.07 51.69 -31.60
C ILE A 50 -34.87 52.50 -30.58
N ILE A 51 -36.06 52.98 -30.96
CA ILE A 51 -36.97 53.69 -30.03
C ILE A 51 -37.36 52.80 -28.85
N GLY A 52 -37.64 51.52 -29.11
CA GLY A 52 -38.01 50.53 -28.09
C GLY A 52 -36.82 49.98 -27.29
N GLY A 53 -35.59 50.39 -27.57
CA GLY A 53 -34.40 49.86 -26.89
C GLY A 53 -34.15 48.36 -27.13
N LEU A 54 -34.65 47.83 -28.25
CA LEU A 54 -34.40 46.46 -28.72
C LEU A 54 -33.11 46.36 -29.55
N ASP A 55 -32.76 47.41 -30.29
CA ASP A 55 -31.49 47.53 -31.03
C ASP A 55 -30.74 48.80 -30.60
N ARG A 56 -29.42 48.81 -30.77
CA ARG A 56 -28.57 49.99 -30.52
C ARG A 56 -28.25 50.72 -31.82
N TYR A 57 -28.10 52.03 -31.76
CA TYR A 57 -27.63 52.85 -32.87
C TYR A 57 -26.09 52.90 -32.92
N ASP A 58 -25.51 53.18 -34.10
CA ASP A 58 -24.04 53.27 -34.27
C ASP A 58 -23.53 54.70 -34.01
N SER A 59 -24.31 55.71 -34.40
CA SER A 59 -24.03 57.12 -34.12
C SER A 59 -25.31 57.93 -33.94
N GLY A 60 -25.19 59.14 -33.39
CA GLY A 60 -26.33 59.98 -32.98
C GLY A 60 -26.61 59.87 -31.47
N ASP A 61 -27.83 60.21 -31.05
CA ASP A 61 -28.29 60.03 -29.67
C ASP A 61 -29.82 59.88 -29.57
N VAL A 62 -30.29 59.04 -28.65
CA VAL A 62 -31.70 58.99 -28.25
C VAL A 62 -31.81 59.57 -26.84
N ILE A 63 -32.74 60.51 -26.63
CA ILE A 63 -32.97 61.16 -25.35
C ILE A 63 -34.37 60.78 -24.86
N ILE A 64 -34.42 60.12 -23.70
CA ILE A 64 -35.66 59.67 -23.07
C ILE A 64 -35.84 60.47 -21.80
N ASN A 65 -36.97 61.18 -21.65
CA ASN A 65 -37.29 62.01 -20.49
C ASN A 65 -36.17 63.01 -20.12
N GLY A 66 -35.49 63.56 -21.13
CA GLY A 66 -34.39 64.52 -20.95
C GLY A 66 -33.02 63.89 -20.67
N ILE A 67 -32.91 62.56 -20.58
CA ILE A 67 -31.65 61.85 -20.32
C ILE A 67 -31.14 61.19 -21.59
N SER A 68 -29.88 61.46 -21.94
CA SER A 68 -29.17 60.80 -23.06
C SER A 68 -28.98 59.30 -22.77
N THR A 69 -29.37 58.46 -23.73
CA THR A 69 -29.24 57.00 -23.65
C THR A 69 -27.81 56.50 -23.84
N LYS A 70 -26.85 57.35 -24.25
CA LYS A 70 -25.41 57.03 -24.17
C LYS A 70 -24.94 56.71 -22.75
N LYS A 71 -25.62 57.26 -21.74
CA LYS A 71 -25.34 57.01 -20.32
C LYS A 71 -26.03 55.75 -19.78
N TYR A 72 -26.92 55.12 -20.55
CA TYR A 72 -27.68 53.95 -20.10
C TYR A 72 -26.79 52.70 -20.07
N LYS A 73 -26.84 51.99 -18.95
CA LYS A 73 -26.32 50.64 -18.79
C LYS A 73 -27.37 49.62 -19.25
N ASP A 74 -26.98 48.35 -19.40
CA ASP A 74 -27.91 47.28 -19.80
C ASP A 74 -29.15 47.20 -18.89
N ARG A 75 -28.95 47.41 -17.59
CA ARG A 75 -30.04 47.43 -16.61
C ARG A 75 -31.04 48.57 -16.85
N ASP A 76 -30.57 49.73 -17.28
CA ASP A 76 -31.42 50.89 -17.56
C ASP A 76 -32.28 50.62 -18.80
N TRP A 77 -31.69 49.99 -19.82
CA TRP A 77 -32.42 49.50 -21.00
C TRP A 77 -33.44 48.40 -20.67
N ASP A 78 -33.08 47.46 -19.79
CA ASP A 78 -34.00 46.42 -19.31
C ASP A 78 -35.19 47.04 -18.58
N SER A 79 -34.95 48.06 -17.73
CA SER A 79 -36.01 48.78 -17.01
C SER A 79 -36.91 49.60 -17.92
N TYR A 80 -36.31 50.31 -18.89
CA TYR A 80 -37.02 51.07 -19.92
C TYR A 80 -37.96 50.16 -20.72
N ARG A 81 -37.49 48.98 -21.14
CA ARG A 81 -38.33 48.01 -21.85
C ARG A 81 -39.46 47.44 -21.00
N ASN A 82 -39.25 47.25 -19.70
CA ASN A 82 -40.25 46.62 -18.84
C ASN A 82 -41.35 47.59 -18.37
N HIS A 83 -41.00 48.84 -18.07
CA HIS A 83 -41.93 49.79 -17.42
C HIS A 83 -42.37 50.95 -18.31
N THR A 84 -41.61 51.29 -19.36
CA THR A 84 -41.91 52.46 -20.21
C THR A 84 -42.38 52.06 -21.60
N ILE A 85 -41.93 50.92 -22.12
CA ILE A 85 -42.30 50.42 -23.45
C ILE A 85 -43.28 49.25 -23.35
N GLY A 86 -44.40 49.34 -24.06
CA GLY A 86 -45.18 48.19 -24.51
C GLY A 86 -44.84 47.91 -25.97
N PHE A 87 -44.52 46.66 -26.32
CA PHE A 87 -44.17 46.31 -27.70
C PHE A 87 -45.16 45.30 -28.29
N VAL A 88 -45.75 45.64 -29.43
CA VAL A 88 -46.63 44.78 -30.24
C VAL A 88 -45.88 44.40 -31.51
N PHE A 89 -45.55 43.12 -31.65
CA PHE A 89 -44.78 42.59 -32.77
C PHE A 89 -45.70 42.19 -33.94
N GLN A 90 -45.16 42.25 -35.16
CA GLN A 90 -45.84 41.81 -36.39
C GLN A 90 -46.29 40.34 -36.33
N SER A 91 -45.42 39.44 -35.86
CA SER A 91 -45.70 37.98 -35.78
C SER A 91 -46.29 37.53 -34.44
N TYR A 92 -46.90 38.43 -33.64
CA TYR A 92 -47.45 38.20 -32.29
C TYR A 92 -46.40 37.85 -31.21
N ASN A 93 -45.45 36.97 -31.53
CA ASN A 93 -44.37 36.47 -30.67
C ASN A 93 -44.87 35.95 -29.31
N LEU A 94 -45.93 35.13 -29.32
CA LEU A 94 -46.46 34.44 -28.15
C LEU A 94 -45.75 33.09 -27.93
N ILE A 95 -45.57 32.68 -26.68
CA ILE A 95 -44.98 31.38 -26.31
C ILE A 95 -46.03 30.27 -26.54
N PRO A 96 -45.83 29.33 -27.49
CA PRO A 96 -46.89 28.42 -27.95
C PRO A 96 -47.39 27.43 -26.90
N HIS A 97 -46.51 26.96 -26.03
CA HIS A 97 -46.83 25.93 -25.03
C HIS A 97 -47.48 26.50 -23.75
N GLN A 98 -47.55 27.84 -23.63
CA GLN A 98 -48.16 28.53 -22.50
C GLN A 98 -49.61 28.93 -22.80
N THR A 99 -50.41 29.13 -21.75
CA THR A 99 -51.77 29.66 -21.90
C THR A 99 -51.74 31.15 -22.25
N VAL A 100 -52.85 31.68 -22.77
CA VAL A 100 -53.06 33.11 -23.04
C VAL A 100 -52.83 33.94 -21.78
N LEU A 101 -53.39 33.51 -20.64
CA LEU A 101 -53.16 34.15 -19.35
C LEU A 101 -51.67 34.17 -18.98
N SER A 102 -50.97 33.03 -19.12
CA SER A 102 -49.55 32.92 -18.78
C SER A 102 -48.70 33.86 -19.65
N ASN A 103 -48.99 33.94 -20.96
CA ASN A 103 -48.29 34.83 -21.89
C ASN A 103 -48.38 36.32 -21.50
N VAL A 104 -49.52 36.75 -20.94
CA VAL A 104 -49.72 38.12 -20.44
C VAL A 104 -49.06 38.29 -19.05
N GLU A 105 -49.12 37.28 -18.18
CA GLU A 105 -48.44 37.29 -16.87
C GLU A 105 -46.91 37.40 -16.96
N LEU A 106 -46.28 36.98 -18.08
CA LEU A 106 -44.82 37.02 -18.26
C LEU A 106 -44.24 38.43 -18.04
N ALA A 107 -44.89 39.47 -18.56
CA ALA A 107 -44.43 40.84 -18.41
C ALA A 107 -44.41 41.28 -16.94
N LEU A 108 -45.46 40.95 -16.20
CA LEU A 108 -45.55 41.23 -14.77
C LEU A 108 -44.61 40.37 -13.92
N THR A 109 -44.25 39.18 -14.40
CA THR A 109 -43.32 38.26 -13.73
C THR A 109 -41.91 38.85 -13.69
N ILE A 110 -41.53 39.56 -14.75
CA ILE A 110 -40.24 40.27 -14.86
C ILE A 110 -40.25 41.55 -14.01
N SER A 111 -41.41 42.18 -13.83
CA SER A 111 -41.64 43.33 -12.95
C SER A 111 -41.69 43.00 -11.44
N GLY A 112 -41.47 41.74 -11.06
CA GLY A 112 -41.43 41.34 -9.64
C GLY A 112 -42.79 41.35 -8.91
N VAL A 113 -43.91 41.43 -9.65
CA VAL A 113 -45.26 41.46 -9.07
C VAL A 113 -45.61 40.07 -8.50
N SER A 114 -46.31 40.01 -7.36
CA SER A 114 -46.68 38.74 -6.70
C SER A 114 -47.65 37.92 -7.55
N LYS A 115 -47.59 36.58 -7.48
CA LYS A 115 -48.37 35.67 -8.36
C LYS A 115 -49.88 35.95 -8.36
N SER A 116 -50.47 36.26 -7.21
CA SER A 116 -51.91 36.59 -7.09
C SER A 116 -52.26 37.88 -7.82
N GLU A 117 -51.47 38.92 -7.61
CA GLU A 117 -51.65 40.22 -8.25
C GLU A 117 -51.37 40.16 -9.75
N ARG A 118 -50.37 39.36 -10.16
CA ARG A 118 -50.07 39.14 -11.60
C ARG A 118 -51.27 38.59 -12.34
N ARG A 119 -51.85 37.54 -11.79
CA ARG A 119 -53.01 36.86 -12.37
C ARG A 119 -54.22 37.79 -12.47
N LYS A 120 -54.46 38.60 -11.44
CA LYS A 120 -55.55 39.59 -11.42
C LYS A 120 -55.36 40.64 -12.52
N ARG A 121 -54.17 41.23 -12.64
CA ARG A 121 -53.86 42.25 -13.65
C ARG A 121 -53.88 41.70 -15.07
N ALA A 122 -53.29 40.52 -15.29
CA ALA A 122 -53.29 39.87 -16.60
C ALA A 122 -54.71 39.53 -17.06
N LYS A 123 -55.56 39.03 -16.15
CA LYS A 123 -56.98 38.80 -16.44
C LYS A 123 -57.70 40.09 -16.84
N ARG A 124 -57.50 41.18 -16.08
CA ARG A 124 -58.09 42.50 -16.40
C ARG A 124 -57.64 43.03 -17.76
N ALA A 125 -56.35 42.90 -18.09
CA ALA A 125 -55.82 43.32 -19.39
C ALA A 125 -56.42 42.49 -20.54
N LEU A 126 -56.63 41.18 -20.33
CA LEU A 126 -57.30 40.31 -21.29
C LEU A 126 -58.79 40.64 -21.44
N GLU A 127 -59.48 41.04 -20.38
CA GLU A 127 -60.86 41.54 -20.42
C GLU A 127 -60.98 42.84 -21.23
N GLN A 128 -60.04 43.78 -21.06
CA GLN A 128 -60.01 45.05 -21.80
C GLN A 128 -59.88 44.88 -23.32
N VAL A 129 -59.24 43.78 -23.76
CA VAL A 129 -59.14 43.44 -25.19
C VAL A 129 -60.19 42.42 -25.66
N GLY A 130 -61.21 42.13 -24.84
CA GLY A 130 -62.33 41.25 -25.20
C GLY A 130 -62.02 39.75 -25.17
N LEU A 131 -61.02 39.31 -24.40
CA LEU A 131 -60.56 37.91 -24.29
C LEU A 131 -60.72 37.29 -22.89
N GLY A 132 -61.57 37.87 -22.03
CA GLY A 132 -61.75 37.45 -20.63
C GLY A 132 -62.20 35.98 -20.44
N GLU A 133 -62.92 35.39 -21.39
CA GLU A 133 -63.38 33.99 -21.36
C GLU A 133 -62.33 33.00 -21.92
N GLN A 134 -61.26 33.48 -22.55
CA GLN A 134 -60.32 32.66 -23.32
C GLN A 134 -58.99 32.40 -22.60
N LEU A 135 -58.93 32.65 -21.29
CA LEU A 135 -57.69 32.64 -20.47
C LEU A 135 -56.89 31.33 -20.54
N HIS A 136 -57.60 30.20 -20.67
CA HIS A 136 -57.02 28.85 -20.64
C HIS A 136 -56.53 28.35 -22.00
N LYS A 137 -56.94 29.01 -23.10
CA LYS A 137 -56.51 28.62 -24.44
C LYS A 137 -55.00 28.80 -24.61
N ARG A 138 -54.43 28.05 -25.54
CA ARG A 138 -53.06 28.23 -26.04
C ARG A 138 -53.09 29.01 -27.37
N PRO A 139 -51.99 29.69 -27.76
CA PRO A 139 -51.93 30.43 -29.03
C PRO A 139 -52.36 29.60 -30.25
N SER A 140 -52.03 28.31 -30.29
CA SER A 140 -52.44 27.39 -31.38
C SER A 140 -53.95 27.17 -31.51
N GLN A 141 -54.75 27.60 -30.52
CA GLN A 141 -56.21 27.45 -30.47
C GLN A 141 -56.94 28.77 -30.74
N MET A 142 -56.25 29.79 -31.27
CA MET A 142 -56.77 31.15 -31.45
C MET A 142 -56.66 31.61 -32.91
N SER A 143 -57.55 32.52 -33.34
CA SER A 143 -57.39 33.20 -34.63
C SER A 143 -56.24 34.23 -34.59
N GLY A 144 -55.71 34.62 -35.75
CA GLY A 144 -54.67 35.66 -35.87
C GLY A 144 -55.06 36.97 -35.15
N GLY A 145 -56.31 37.40 -35.32
CA GLY A 145 -56.87 38.55 -34.61
C GLY A 145 -56.91 38.42 -33.10
N GLN A 146 -57.25 37.23 -32.61
CA GLN A 146 -57.20 36.96 -31.17
C GLN A 146 -55.76 36.95 -30.65
N MET A 147 -54.81 36.35 -31.37
CA MET A 147 -53.39 36.37 -31.00
C MET A 147 -52.83 37.80 -30.96
N GLN A 148 -53.22 38.66 -31.89
CA GLN A 148 -52.84 40.09 -31.87
C GLN A 148 -53.37 40.79 -30.63
N ARG A 149 -54.63 40.56 -30.26
CA ARG A 149 -55.21 41.13 -29.03
C ARG A 149 -54.52 40.63 -27.76
N VAL A 150 -54.10 39.37 -27.73
CA VAL A 150 -53.25 38.86 -26.62
C VAL A 150 -51.90 39.58 -26.58
N ALA A 151 -51.26 39.80 -27.73
CA ALA A 151 -50.00 40.54 -27.81
C ALA A 151 -50.17 42.00 -27.33
N ILE A 152 -51.29 42.65 -27.67
CA ILE A 152 -51.65 43.99 -27.18
C ILE A 152 -51.89 43.96 -25.66
N ALA A 153 -52.67 43.01 -25.14
CA ALA A 153 -52.87 42.87 -23.69
C ALA A 153 -51.55 42.67 -22.95
N ARG A 154 -50.63 41.86 -23.49
CA ARG A 154 -49.27 41.70 -22.94
C ARG A 154 -48.48 43.00 -22.96
N ALA A 155 -48.60 43.81 -24.01
CA ALA A 155 -47.92 45.10 -24.09
C ALA A 155 -48.49 46.11 -23.09
N LEU A 156 -49.79 46.07 -22.80
CA LEU A 156 -50.48 47.02 -21.93
C LEU A 156 -50.46 46.66 -20.44
N VAL A 157 -50.16 45.41 -20.09
CA VAL A 157 -50.36 44.91 -18.71
C VAL A 157 -49.49 45.61 -17.66
N ASN A 158 -48.31 46.12 -18.04
CA ASN A 158 -47.41 46.90 -17.18
C ASN A 158 -47.77 48.40 -17.16
N ASP A 159 -48.83 48.81 -17.84
CA ASP A 159 -49.24 50.21 -18.03
C ASP A 159 -48.11 51.11 -18.56
N PRO A 160 -47.57 50.83 -19.77
CA PRO A 160 -46.42 51.55 -20.31
C PRO A 160 -46.77 52.98 -20.74
N ASP A 161 -45.80 53.89 -20.67
CA ASP A 161 -45.95 55.27 -21.18
C ASP A 161 -45.87 55.36 -22.72
N ILE A 162 -45.26 54.37 -23.38
CA ILE A 162 -45.09 54.31 -24.84
C ILE A 162 -45.51 52.93 -25.35
N LEU A 163 -46.42 52.88 -26.31
CA LEU A 163 -46.79 51.68 -27.04
C LEU A 163 -46.19 51.71 -28.46
N LEU A 164 -45.36 50.73 -28.78
CA LEU A 164 -44.74 50.55 -30.08
C LEU A 164 -45.43 49.39 -30.80
N ALA A 165 -45.89 49.64 -32.02
CA ALA A 165 -46.61 48.64 -32.81
C ALA A 165 -45.98 48.48 -34.19
N ASP A 166 -45.39 47.31 -34.46
CA ASP A 166 -44.81 46.97 -35.75
C ASP A 166 -45.84 46.23 -36.61
N GLU A 167 -46.38 46.91 -37.63
CA GLU A 167 -47.40 46.39 -38.55
C GLU A 167 -48.56 45.64 -37.87
N PRO A 168 -49.30 46.27 -36.93
CA PRO A 168 -50.24 45.59 -36.07
C PRO A 168 -51.47 44.98 -36.78
N THR A 169 -51.67 45.30 -38.05
CA THR A 169 -52.78 44.81 -38.89
C THR A 169 -52.32 43.98 -40.09
N GLY A 170 -51.01 43.77 -40.27
CA GLY A 170 -50.46 43.18 -41.50
C GLY A 170 -50.87 41.71 -41.76
N ALA A 171 -51.23 40.99 -40.70
CA ALA A 171 -51.61 39.57 -40.76
C ALA A 171 -53.10 39.32 -40.43
N LEU A 172 -53.95 40.35 -40.54
CA LEU A 172 -55.36 40.33 -40.13
C LEU A 172 -56.31 40.59 -41.30
N ASP A 173 -57.54 40.08 -41.20
CA ASP A 173 -58.64 40.47 -42.09
C ASP A 173 -59.09 41.92 -41.83
N SER A 174 -59.85 42.50 -42.76
CA SER A 174 -60.25 43.90 -42.71
C SER A 174 -61.12 44.25 -41.49
N GLU A 175 -62.00 43.36 -41.06
CA GLU A 175 -62.92 43.61 -39.94
C GLU A 175 -62.16 43.58 -38.60
N THR A 176 -61.28 42.59 -38.43
CA THR A 176 -60.38 42.51 -37.28
C THR A 176 -59.36 43.66 -37.25
N SER A 177 -58.86 44.09 -38.40
CA SER A 177 -57.93 45.23 -38.50
C SER A 177 -58.53 46.51 -37.93
N VAL A 178 -59.81 46.78 -38.22
CA VAL A 178 -60.53 47.93 -37.66
C VAL A 178 -60.63 47.83 -36.13
N GLN A 179 -60.94 46.66 -35.58
CA GLN A 179 -61.03 46.46 -34.13
C GLN A 179 -59.70 46.74 -33.42
N VAL A 180 -58.58 46.30 -34.00
CA VAL A 180 -57.24 46.58 -33.46
C VAL A 180 -56.88 48.06 -33.57
N MET A 181 -57.22 48.73 -34.67
CA MET A 181 -56.95 50.15 -34.85
C MET A 181 -57.75 51.04 -33.90
N GLU A 182 -59.02 50.70 -33.63
CA GLU A 182 -59.83 51.44 -32.66
C GLU A 182 -59.28 51.26 -31.23
N LEU A 183 -58.80 50.05 -30.89
CA LEU A 183 -58.13 49.80 -29.62
C LEU A 183 -56.85 50.63 -29.47
N LEU A 184 -55.99 50.68 -30.49
CA LEU A 184 -54.76 51.49 -30.48
C LEU A 184 -55.06 52.99 -30.39
N LYS A 185 -56.11 53.46 -31.05
CA LYS A 185 -56.57 54.85 -30.98
C LYS A 185 -57.09 55.20 -29.59
N GLU A 186 -57.81 54.29 -28.93
CA GLU A 186 -58.26 54.49 -27.55
C GLU A 186 -57.07 54.59 -26.59
N VAL A 187 -56.09 53.69 -26.76
CA VAL A 187 -54.83 53.72 -26.01
C VAL A 187 -54.04 55.00 -26.28
N ALA A 188 -54.05 55.58 -27.48
CA ALA A 188 -53.31 56.81 -27.76
C ALA A 188 -53.82 58.07 -27.04
N LYS A 189 -54.98 58.01 -26.37
CA LYS A 189 -55.53 59.15 -25.60
C LYS A 189 -54.72 59.45 -24.35
N ASP A 190 -54.14 58.43 -23.71
CA ASP A 190 -53.47 58.54 -22.41
C ASP A 190 -51.96 58.28 -22.46
N ARG A 191 -51.43 57.84 -23.61
CA ARG A 191 -50.00 57.53 -23.80
C ARG A 191 -49.55 57.70 -25.26
N LEU A 192 -48.24 57.67 -25.50
CA LEU A 192 -47.67 57.76 -26.85
C LEU A 192 -47.82 56.42 -27.59
N VAL A 193 -48.44 56.41 -28.77
CA VAL A 193 -48.51 55.23 -29.66
C VAL A 193 -47.71 55.50 -30.93
N VAL A 194 -46.69 54.69 -31.19
CA VAL A 194 -45.90 54.73 -32.43
C VAL A 194 -46.15 53.46 -33.22
N MET A 195 -46.84 53.59 -34.34
CA MET A 195 -47.14 52.49 -35.25
C MET A 195 -46.29 52.60 -36.51
N VAL A 196 -45.68 51.50 -36.91
CA VAL A 196 -45.10 51.32 -38.25
C VAL A 196 -46.12 50.61 -39.12
N THR A 197 -46.37 51.11 -40.33
CA THR A 197 -47.25 50.43 -41.29
C THR A 197 -46.84 50.74 -42.72
N HIS A 198 -47.20 49.86 -43.64
CA HIS A 198 -47.15 50.11 -45.08
C HIS A 198 -48.52 50.46 -45.67
N ASN A 199 -49.60 50.42 -44.87
CA ASN A 199 -50.96 50.77 -45.30
C ASN A 199 -51.24 52.27 -45.06
N PRO A 200 -51.26 53.12 -46.12
CA PRO A 200 -51.48 54.55 -45.97
C PRO A 200 -52.93 54.90 -45.61
N GLU A 201 -53.91 54.07 -45.93
CA GLU A 201 -55.33 54.34 -45.64
C GLU A 201 -55.58 54.29 -44.14
N LEU A 202 -55.13 53.21 -43.48
CA LEU A 202 -55.25 53.06 -42.03
C LEU A 202 -54.45 54.15 -41.29
N ALA A 203 -53.26 54.50 -41.77
CA ALA A 203 -52.47 55.58 -41.18
C ALA A 203 -53.20 56.93 -41.22
N ARG A 204 -53.84 57.28 -42.35
CA ARG A 204 -54.59 58.55 -42.49
C ARG A 204 -55.88 58.58 -41.68
N GLN A 205 -56.53 57.43 -41.49
CA GLN A 205 -57.80 57.36 -40.78
C GLN A 205 -57.65 57.44 -39.26
N TYR A 206 -56.57 56.88 -38.70
CA TYR A 206 -56.43 56.71 -37.25
C TYR A 206 -55.29 57.53 -36.62
N ALA A 207 -54.20 57.80 -37.33
CA ALA A 207 -53.05 58.48 -36.73
C ALA A 207 -53.24 60.00 -36.69
N THR A 208 -52.78 60.63 -35.61
CA THR A 208 -52.77 62.08 -35.44
C THR A 208 -51.57 62.74 -36.13
N ARG A 209 -50.51 61.97 -36.40
CA ARG A 209 -49.30 62.42 -37.11
C ARG A 209 -48.74 61.30 -37.97
N ILE A 210 -48.39 61.63 -39.19
CA ILE A 210 -47.78 60.74 -40.18
C ILE A 210 -46.35 61.20 -40.48
N VAL A 211 -45.39 60.28 -40.41
CA VAL A 211 -43.98 60.46 -40.77
C VAL A 211 -43.63 59.51 -41.90
N GLN A 212 -43.13 60.00 -43.03
CA GLN A 212 -42.72 59.15 -44.16
C GLN A 212 -41.21 58.89 -44.16
N LEU A 213 -40.81 57.62 -44.13
CA LEU A 213 -39.43 57.16 -44.13
C LEU A 213 -39.11 56.41 -45.44
N LYS A 214 -38.05 56.86 -46.14
CA LYS A 214 -37.56 56.23 -47.37
C LYS A 214 -36.04 56.18 -47.37
N ASP A 215 -35.47 55.01 -47.69
CA ASP A 215 -34.02 54.76 -47.77
C ASP A 215 -33.25 55.22 -46.52
N GLY A 216 -33.81 54.95 -45.34
CA GLY A 216 -33.21 55.32 -44.06
C GLY A 216 -33.29 56.81 -43.70
N LYS A 217 -34.07 57.62 -44.44
CA LYS A 217 -34.24 59.08 -44.21
C LYS A 217 -35.71 59.47 -44.08
N ILE A 218 -36.01 60.44 -43.22
CA ILE A 218 -37.35 61.05 -43.13
C ILE A 218 -37.54 61.97 -44.34
N ARG A 219 -38.61 61.77 -45.10
CA ARG A 219 -38.98 62.55 -46.28
C ARG A 219 -40.03 63.61 -45.99
N SER A 220 -40.98 63.30 -45.13
CA SER A 220 -42.04 64.23 -44.72
C SER A 220 -42.54 63.92 -43.31
N ASP A 221 -43.00 64.96 -42.62
CA ASP A 221 -43.64 64.89 -41.31
C ASP A 221 -44.84 65.85 -41.33
N SER A 222 -46.03 65.30 -41.14
CA SER A 222 -47.29 66.07 -41.26
C SER A 222 -47.56 67.01 -40.09
N HIS A 223 -46.97 66.78 -38.92
CA HIS A 223 -47.18 67.62 -37.75
C HIS A 223 -45.92 67.67 -36.86
N PRO A 224 -44.82 68.24 -37.36
CA PRO A 224 -43.52 68.22 -36.69
C PRO A 224 -43.58 68.85 -35.30
N PHE A 225 -42.77 68.31 -34.37
CA PHE A 225 -42.63 68.83 -33.01
C PHE A 225 -41.24 69.46 -32.83
N GLU A 226 -41.20 70.79 -32.82
CA GLU A 226 -39.98 71.55 -32.54
C GLU A 226 -39.90 71.89 -31.05
N LEU A 227 -38.74 71.68 -30.45
CA LEU A 227 -38.48 71.97 -29.04
C LEU A 227 -38.02 73.42 -28.91
N SER A 228 -38.74 74.23 -28.13
CA SER A 228 -38.36 75.60 -27.82
C SER A 228 -37.13 75.61 -26.89
N GLN A 229 -36.05 76.31 -27.25
CA GLN A 229 -34.79 76.38 -26.50
C GLN A 229 -34.92 76.96 -25.07
N THR A 230 -36.09 77.51 -24.69
CA THR A 230 -36.32 78.25 -23.42
C THR A 230 -37.01 77.44 -22.32
N SER A 231 -37.27 76.16 -22.54
CA SER A 231 -38.01 75.31 -21.59
C SER A 231 -37.32 73.96 -21.38
N GLU A 232 -36.05 73.99 -20.96
CA GLU A 232 -35.42 72.82 -20.34
C GLU A 232 -35.95 72.68 -18.91
N THR A 233 -37.10 72.02 -18.76
CA THR A 233 -37.46 71.46 -17.45
C THR A 233 -36.30 70.57 -16.98
N PRO A 234 -35.85 70.68 -15.71
CA PRO A 234 -34.72 69.91 -15.21
C PRO A 234 -34.96 68.41 -15.43
N PRO A 235 -33.93 67.62 -15.78
CA PRO A 235 -34.09 66.20 -16.06
C PRO A 235 -34.69 65.49 -14.85
N VAL A 236 -35.93 65.01 -15.00
CA VAL A 236 -36.61 64.27 -13.92
C VAL A 236 -36.13 62.82 -14.00
N HIS A 237 -35.28 62.43 -13.05
CA HIS A 237 -34.89 61.03 -12.87
C HIS A 237 -36.05 60.22 -12.27
N LYS A 238 -37.05 59.87 -13.09
CA LYS A 238 -38.09 58.91 -12.68
C LYS A 238 -37.42 57.55 -12.49
N ASN A 239 -37.50 56.98 -11.28
CA ASN A 239 -37.06 55.61 -11.03
C ASN A 239 -37.97 54.65 -11.82
N MET A 240 -37.48 54.12 -12.95
CA MET A 240 -38.23 53.26 -13.87
C MET A 240 -38.43 51.83 -13.33
N GLY A 241 -38.53 51.64 -12.01
CA GLY A 241 -38.60 50.32 -11.37
C GLY A 241 -37.29 49.51 -11.46
N LYS A 242 -37.28 48.28 -10.94
CA LYS A 242 -36.18 47.32 -11.13
C LYS A 242 -36.78 46.04 -11.72
N ALA A 243 -36.29 45.59 -12.87
CA ALA A 243 -36.61 44.27 -13.38
C ALA A 243 -35.93 43.21 -12.49
N SER A 244 -36.65 42.67 -11.51
CA SER A 244 -36.14 41.61 -10.62
C SER A 244 -37.11 40.44 -10.56
N MET A 245 -36.64 39.28 -11.03
CA MET A 245 -37.31 38.00 -10.79
C MET A 245 -36.78 37.42 -9.46
N SER A 246 -37.66 36.83 -8.64
CA SER A 246 -37.26 36.09 -7.44
C SER A 246 -36.71 34.70 -7.83
N LEU A 247 -35.70 34.20 -7.10
CA LEU A 247 -35.14 32.86 -7.29
C LEU A 247 -36.21 31.76 -7.24
N LEU A 248 -37.17 31.84 -6.32
CA LEU A 248 -38.29 30.88 -6.24
C LEU A 248 -39.19 30.93 -7.48
N THR A 249 -39.34 32.13 -8.09
CA THR A 249 -40.10 32.28 -9.34
C THR A 249 -39.33 31.68 -10.51
N ALA A 250 -38.01 31.89 -10.58
CA ALA A 250 -37.15 31.23 -11.56
C ALA A 250 -37.23 29.70 -11.42
N LEU A 251 -37.16 29.17 -10.20
CA LEU A 251 -37.25 27.74 -9.90
C LEU A 251 -38.61 27.15 -10.31
N SER A 252 -39.71 27.85 -10.03
CA SER A 252 -41.05 27.43 -10.46
C SER A 252 -41.22 27.46 -11.98
N LEU A 253 -40.66 28.47 -12.67
CA LEU A 253 -40.66 28.54 -14.14
C LEU A 253 -39.85 27.38 -14.73
N SER A 254 -38.66 27.12 -14.20
CA SER A 254 -37.78 26.04 -14.63
C SER A 254 -38.41 24.68 -14.39
N PHE A 255 -39.05 24.45 -13.24
CA PHE A 255 -39.77 23.20 -12.97
C PHE A 255 -40.90 22.93 -13.95
N ASN A 256 -41.74 23.93 -14.23
CA ASN A 256 -42.82 23.79 -15.21
C ASN A 256 -42.27 23.47 -16.60
N ASN A 257 -41.13 24.06 -16.95
CA ASN A 257 -40.45 23.80 -18.20
C ASN A 257 -39.90 22.37 -18.29
N LEU A 258 -39.16 21.92 -17.28
CA LEU A 258 -38.65 20.55 -17.19
C LEU A 258 -39.78 19.53 -17.30
N ARG A 259 -40.93 19.82 -16.67
CA ARG A 259 -42.13 18.99 -16.74
C ARG A 259 -42.72 18.87 -18.15
N THR A 260 -42.51 19.84 -19.05
CA THR A 260 -42.93 19.70 -20.45
C THR A 260 -42.04 18.75 -21.24
N LYS A 261 -40.79 18.52 -20.80
CA LYS A 261 -39.79 17.65 -21.45
C LYS A 261 -39.34 16.54 -20.49
N LYS A 262 -40.30 15.76 -19.98
CA LYS A 262 -40.06 14.74 -18.95
C LYS A 262 -38.99 13.71 -19.34
N ALA A 263 -39.08 13.15 -20.55
CA ALA A 263 -38.15 12.13 -21.02
C ALA A 263 -36.70 12.62 -21.03
N ARG A 264 -36.46 13.81 -21.61
CA ARG A 264 -35.14 14.45 -21.61
C ARG A 264 -34.64 14.74 -20.20
N THR A 265 -35.51 15.23 -19.32
CA THR A 265 -35.15 15.58 -17.94
C THR A 265 -34.75 14.34 -17.13
N ILE A 266 -35.45 13.22 -17.32
CA ILE A 266 -35.11 11.95 -16.68
C ILE A 266 -33.77 11.44 -17.22
N LEU A 267 -33.58 11.43 -18.54
CA LEU A 267 -32.34 10.95 -19.16
C LEU A 267 -31.11 11.77 -18.73
N THR A 268 -31.25 13.10 -18.66
CA THR A 268 -30.20 14.00 -18.17
C THR A 268 -29.88 13.80 -16.70
N SER A 269 -30.89 13.67 -15.86
CA SER A 269 -30.69 13.41 -14.42
C SER A 269 -30.06 12.04 -14.19
N PHE A 270 -30.45 11.03 -14.98
CA PHE A 270 -29.85 9.69 -14.94
C PHE A 270 -28.39 9.71 -15.40
N ALA A 271 -28.08 10.33 -16.54
CA ALA A 271 -26.69 10.46 -17.00
C ALA A 271 -25.82 11.22 -15.98
N GLY A 272 -26.36 12.27 -15.35
CA GLY A 272 -25.68 12.99 -14.27
C GLY A 272 -25.55 12.19 -12.96
N SER A 273 -26.34 11.13 -12.77
CA SER A 273 -26.29 10.27 -11.59
C SER A 273 -25.22 9.19 -11.66
N ILE A 274 -24.75 8.81 -12.86
CA ILE A 274 -23.77 7.71 -13.04
C ILE A 274 -22.48 7.95 -12.24
N GLY A 275 -21.91 9.16 -12.34
CA GLY A 275 -20.72 9.50 -11.55
C GLY A 275 -20.97 9.48 -10.04
N ILE A 276 -22.16 9.90 -9.60
CA ILE A 276 -22.53 9.88 -8.17
C ILE A 276 -22.72 8.44 -7.66
N ILE A 277 -23.32 7.56 -8.48
CA ILE A 277 -23.47 6.14 -8.17
C ILE A 277 -22.09 5.50 -7.98
N GLY A 278 -21.14 5.81 -8.86
CA GLY A 278 -19.76 5.34 -8.77
C GLY A 278 -19.10 5.75 -7.45
N ILE A 279 -19.11 7.04 -7.09
CA ILE A 279 -18.50 7.49 -5.81
C ILE A 279 -19.19 6.82 -4.64
N ALA A 280 -20.53 6.77 -4.65
CA ALA A 280 -21.31 6.26 -3.54
C ALA A 280 -21.07 4.75 -3.32
N LEU A 281 -20.93 3.96 -4.40
CA LEU A 281 -20.58 2.53 -4.29
C LEU A 281 -19.17 2.34 -3.74
N ILE A 282 -18.19 3.09 -4.23
CA ILE A 282 -16.81 3.01 -3.72
C ILE A 282 -16.77 3.38 -2.23
N LEU A 283 -17.41 4.49 -1.83
CA LEU A 283 -17.46 4.88 -0.43
C LEU A 283 -18.18 3.86 0.45
N ALA A 284 -19.23 3.21 -0.07
CA ALA A 284 -19.94 2.18 0.68
C ALA A 284 -19.08 0.92 0.87
N ILE A 285 -18.37 0.49 -0.18
CA ILE A 285 -17.46 -0.65 -0.13
C ILE A 285 -16.27 -0.32 0.78
N SER A 286 -15.61 0.82 0.59
CA SER A 286 -14.49 1.27 1.42
C SER A 286 -14.89 1.40 2.88
N ASN A 287 -16.08 1.90 3.20
CA ASN A 287 -16.53 1.93 4.60
C ASN A 287 -16.73 0.52 5.19
N GLY A 288 -17.30 -0.41 4.41
CA GLY A 288 -17.45 -1.81 4.85
C GLY A 288 -16.12 -2.53 5.01
N VAL A 289 -15.16 -2.33 4.10
CA VAL A 289 -13.81 -2.89 4.16
C VAL A 289 -13.02 -2.28 5.31
N ASN A 290 -13.06 -0.97 5.51
CA ASN A 290 -12.35 -0.32 6.62
C ASN A 290 -12.90 -0.76 7.98
N GLY A 291 -14.22 -0.95 8.11
CA GLY A 291 -14.79 -1.48 9.36
C GLY A 291 -14.35 -2.92 9.64
N TYR A 292 -14.25 -3.74 8.59
CA TYR A 292 -13.70 -5.10 8.71
C TYR A 292 -12.21 -5.10 9.04
N ILE A 293 -11.43 -4.26 8.37
CA ILE A 293 -10.00 -4.07 8.67
C ILE A 293 -9.88 -3.68 10.13
N GLN A 294 -10.55 -2.64 10.61
CA GLN A 294 -10.49 -2.19 12.00
C GLN A 294 -10.79 -3.30 13.02
N THR A 295 -11.79 -4.14 12.74
CA THR A 295 -12.10 -5.30 13.59
C THR A 295 -10.97 -6.33 13.57
N LEU A 296 -10.41 -6.60 12.38
CA LEU A 296 -9.21 -7.44 12.27
C LEU A 296 -7.98 -6.81 12.93
N GLU A 297 -7.78 -5.49 12.89
CA GLU A 297 -6.64 -4.84 13.57
C GLU A 297 -6.76 -5.09 15.07
N GLU A 298 -7.94 -4.85 15.64
CA GLU A 298 -8.23 -5.07 17.07
C GLU A 298 -8.03 -6.54 17.47
N GLU A 299 -8.55 -7.50 16.70
CA GLU A 299 -8.36 -8.94 16.95
C GLU A 299 -6.89 -9.37 16.79
N THR A 300 -6.20 -8.93 15.73
CA THR A 300 -4.84 -9.37 15.42
C THR A 300 -3.79 -8.75 16.34
N LEU A 301 -3.96 -7.48 16.73
CA LEU A 301 -3.06 -6.81 17.67
C LEU A 301 -3.19 -7.32 19.10
N SER A 302 -4.36 -7.89 19.44
CA SER A 302 -4.58 -8.58 20.70
C SER A 302 -3.88 -9.95 20.74
N GLU A 303 -3.79 -10.65 19.61
CA GLU A 303 -3.09 -11.94 19.49
C GLU A 303 -1.56 -11.79 19.39
N TYR A 304 -1.10 -10.76 18.68
CA TYR A 304 0.32 -10.50 18.45
C TYR A 304 0.71 -9.11 18.97
N PRO A 305 1.00 -8.98 20.27
CA PRO A 305 1.51 -7.74 20.84
C PRO A 305 2.88 -7.37 20.26
N LEU A 306 3.31 -6.13 20.49
CA LEU A 306 4.71 -5.75 20.30
C LEU A 306 5.51 -6.38 21.43
N GLN A 307 6.39 -7.32 21.09
CA GLN A 307 7.21 -8.06 22.04
C GLN A 307 8.64 -7.54 22.07
N ILE A 308 9.13 -7.31 23.28
CA ILE A 308 10.50 -6.89 23.55
C ILE A 308 11.10 -7.90 24.52
N GLN A 309 11.92 -8.81 23.98
CA GLN A 309 12.58 -9.84 24.77
C GLN A 309 13.94 -9.34 25.27
N ASN A 310 14.47 -9.91 26.36
CA ASN A 310 15.79 -9.59 26.88
C ASN A 310 16.91 -9.89 25.86
N THR A 311 16.62 -10.76 24.89
CA THR A 311 17.49 -11.13 23.77
C THR A 311 16.62 -11.21 22.52
N THR A 312 16.71 -10.22 21.63
CA THR A 312 15.91 -10.22 20.39
C THR A 312 16.71 -10.83 19.24
N MET A 313 16.09 -11.77 18.52
CA MET A 313 16.61 -12.30 17.25
C MET A 313 15.78 -11.75 16.09
N ASP A 314 16.44 -11.18 15.08
CA ASP A 314 15.74 -10.64 13.90
C ASP A 314 15.39 -11.74 12.88
N PHE A 315 14.15 -12.21 12.95
CA PHE A 315 13.60 -13.25 12.06
C PHE A 315 13.21 -12.76 10.66
N SER A 316 13.31 -11.46 10.36
CA SER A 316 12.92 -10.90 9.05
C SER A 316 13.72 -11.51 7.90
N SER A 317 15.02 -11.75 8.13
CA SER A 317 15.94 -12.35 7.17
C SER A 317 15.66 -13.84 6.90
N MET A 318 15.24 -14.58 7.92
CA MET A 318 14.86 -15.99 7.83
C MET A 318 13.51 -16.15 7.11
N MET A 319 12.52 -15.33 7.45
CA MET A 319 11.20 -15.35 6.81
C MET A 319 11.27 -14.91 5.34
N ALA A 320 12.10 -13.91 5.01
CA ALA A 320 12.36 -13.51 3.62
C ALA A 320 12.97 -14.66 2.80
N GLY A 321 13.86 -15.46 3.39
CA GLY A 321 14.44 -16.66 2.76
C GLY A 321 13.46 -17.83 2.62
N MET A 322 12.41 -17.89 3.43
CA MET A 322 11.40 -18.97 3.42
C MET A 322 10.17 -18.64 2.55
N MET A 323 9.81 -17.35 2.45
CA MET A 323 8.75 -16.81 1.58
C MET A 323 9.25 -16.48 0.17
N GLY A 324 10.54 -16.16 0.04
CA GLY A 324 11.23 -16.14 -1.25
C GLY A 324 11.39 -17.57 -1.73
N GLY A 325 10.41 -18.07 -2.48
CA GLY A 325 10.53 -19.34 -3.19
C GLY A 325 11.83 -19.33 -3.97
N GLY A 326 12.81 -20.12 -3.51
CA GLY A 326 14.12 -20.18 -4.10
C GLY A 326 13.98 -20.37 -5.60
N SER A 327 14.53 -19.45 -6.37
CA SER A 327 14.90 -19.71 -7.75
C SER A 327 15.76 -20.98 -7.72
N GLN A 328 15.20 -22.10 -8.20
CA GLN A 328 16.02 -23.26 -8.53
C GLN A 328 16.97 -22.80 -9.63
N GLU A 329 18.17 -22.41 -9.25
CA GLU A 329 19.31 -22.36 -10.15
C GLU A 329 19.49 -23.77 -10.68
N GLU A 330 19.27 -23.99 -11.98
CA GLU A 330 19.78 -25.16 -12.69
C GLU A 330 21.31 -25.04 -12.83
N SER A 331 22.01 -25.02 -11.71
CA SER A 331 23.42 -25.38 -11.66
C SER A 331 23.51 -26.69 -10.89
N GLY A 332 24.37 -27.61 -11.33
CA GLY A 332 24.62 -28.87 -10.62
C GLY A 332 25.33 -28.70 -9.28
N GLU A 333 25.26 -27.51 -8.67
CA GLU A 333 25.88 -27.19 -7.39
C GLU A 333 24.81 -27.02 -6.31
N VAL A 334 25.19 -27.40 -5.09
CA VAL A 334 24.31 -27.34 -3.94
C VAL A 334 24.31 -25.90 -3.41
N THR A 335 23.21 -25.18 -3.60
CA THR A 335 23.02 -23.84 -3.02
C THR A 335 22.92 -23.95 -1.50
N VAL A 336 23.89 -23.37 -0.79
CA VAL A 336 23.88 -23.33 0.68
C VAL A 336 23.05 -22.12 1.13
N THR A 337 21.84 -22.37 1.61
CA THR A 337 21.06 -21.34 2.32
C THR A 337 21.71 -21.07 3.67
N GLN A 338 22.17 -19.84 3.91
CA GLN A 338 22.85 -19.43 5.13
C GLN A 338 21.89 -19.21 6.31
N MET A 339 21.05 -20.20 6.63
CA MET A 339 20.12 -20.12 7.77
C MET A 339 20.88 -19.99 9.10
N LEU A 340 21.94 -20.78 9.29
CA LEU A 340 22.73 -20.78 10.51
C LEU A 340 23.48 -19.46 10.73
N THR A 341 24.10 -18.92 9.68
CA THR A 341 24.84 -17.65 9.76
C THR A 341 23.91 -16.48 10.09
N ASN A 342 22.70 -16.47 9.52
CA ASN A 342 21.72 -15.43 9.79
C ASN A 342 21.17 -15.52 11.23
N LEU A 343 20.97 -16.73 11.78
CA LEU A 343 20.56 -16.93 13.18
C LEU A 343 21.55 -16.32 14.19
N PHE A 344 22.85 -16.34 13.91
CA PHE A 344 23.88 -15.84 14.85
C PHE A 344 24.29 -14.38 14.64
N SER A 345 23.90 -13.73 13.55
CA SER A 345 24.41 -12.40 13.18
C SER A 345 23.64 -11.22 13.77
N ARG A 346 22.46 -11.42 14.37
CA ARG A 346 21.57 -10.38 14.88
C ARG A 346 20.92 -10.75 16.22
N VAL A 347 21.75 -11.14 17.19
CA VAL A 347 21.32 -11.33 18.57
C VAL A 347 21.79 -10.13 19.37
N GLU A 348 20.87 -9.23 19.72
CA GLU A 348 21.17 -8.04 20.52
C GLU A 348 20.50 -8.16 21.91
N PRO A 349 21.25 -7.94 23.00
CA PRO A 349 20.67 -7.91 24.34
C PRO A 349 19.92 -6.60 24.58
N ASN A 350 18.79 -6.67 25.27
CA ASN A 350 17.97 -5.52 25.66
C ASN A 350 18.03 -5.28 27.17
N ASP A 351 18.15 -4.01 27.57
CA ASP A 351 17.99 -3.59 28.98
C ASP A 351 16.50 -3.35 29.30
N LEU A 352 15.81 -4.43 29.68
CA LEU A 352 14.39 -4.38 30.03
C LEU A 352 14.13 -3.74 31.41
N GLU A 353 15.09 -3.78 32.33
CA GLU A 353 14.96 -3.15 33.65
C GLU A 353 14.80 -1.63 33.51
N SER A 354 15.69 -0.98 32.74
CA SER A 354 15.59 0.46 32.46
C SER A 354 14.30 0.81 31.72
N LEU A 355 13.90 -0.01 30.74
CA LEU A 355 12.69 0.23 29.95
C LEU A 355 11.41 0.09 30.78
N LYS A 356 11.32 -0.95 31.63
CA LYS A 356 10.23 -1.13 32.60
C LYS A 356 10.14 0.07 33.54
N SER A 357 11.28 0.53 34.09
CA SER A 357 11.30 1.72 34.94
C SER A 357 10.79 2.98 34.22
N TYR A 358 11.09 3.13 32.92
CA TYR A 358 10.58 4.22 32.10
C TYR A 358 9.07 4.15 31.91
N PHE A 359 8.51 2.98 31.64
CA PHE A 359 7.05 2.78 31.54
C PHE A 359 6.35 2.99 32.89
N ASP A 360 6.83 2.36 33.96
CA ASP A 360 6.25 2.46 35.32
C ASP A 360 6.28 3.90 35.87
N SER A 361 7.18 4.76 35.36
CA SER A 361 7.25 6.17 35.77
C SER A 361 6.09 7.03 35.26
N GLY A 362 5.33 6.55 34.26
CA GLY A 362 4.27 7.30 33.56
C GLY A 362 4.78 8.46 32.70
N ALA A 363 6.11 8.59 32.51
CA ALA A 363 6.71 9.64 31.70
C ALA A 363 6.60 9.36 30.17
N SER A 364 6.37 8.10 29.81
CA SER A 364 6.24 7.65 28.42
C SER A 364 4.88 8.01 27.80
N GLY A 365 3.80 8.07 28.59
CA GLY A 365 2.43 8.25 28.10
C GLY A 365 1.90 7.07 27.29
N ILE A 366 2.54 5.91 27.42
CA ILE A 366 2.28 4.72 26.62
C ILE A 366 0.90 4.12 26.89
N GLU A 367 0.35 4.36 28.08
CA GLU A 367 -0.95 3.84 28.53
C GLU A 367 -2.14 4.47 27.78
N GLU A 368 -1.95 5.61 27.09
CA GLU A 368 -2.96 6.20 26.22
C GLU A 368 -3.14 5.41 24.91
N TYR A 369 -2.16 4.58 24.55
CA TYR A 369 -2.07 3.91 23.25
C TYR A 369 -2.10 2.37 23.35
N ALA A 370 -2.01 1.81 24.56
CA ALA A 370 -2.06 0.38 24.82
C ALA A 370 -3.24 -0.03 25.71
N HIS A 371 -3.86 -1.16 25.41
CA HIS A 371 -4.81 -1.87 26.28
C HIS A 371 -4.15 -2.38 27.55
N ALA A 372 -2.93 -2.90 27.42
CA ALA A 372 -2.14 -3.45 28.51
C ALA A 372 -0.65 -3.48 28.17
N ILE A 373 0.17 -3.50 29.21
CA ILE A 373 1.59 -3.80 29.16
C ILE A 373 1.80 -4.96 30.12
N GLU A 374 2.20 -6.11 29.59
CA GLU A 374 2.41 -7.34 30.34
C GLU A 374 3.91 -7.61 30.48
N TYR A 375 4.30 -8.15 31.63
CA TYR A 375 5.68 -8.48 31.96
C TYR A 375 5.78 -9.99 32.20
N SER A 376 6.64 -10.64 31.44
CA SER A 376 6.92 -12.07 31.60
C SER A 376 8.30 -12.28 32.19
N TYR A 377 8.47 -13.38 32.90
CA TYR A 377 9.70 -13.76 33.60
C TYR A 377 10.09 -15.17 33.21
N ASP A 378 11.39 -15.45 33.16
CA ASP A 378 11.94 -16.75 32.79
C ASP A 378 11.85 -17.75 33.96
N VAL A 379 10.64 -17.98 34.45
CA VAL A 379 10.34 -18.85 35.60
C VAL A 379 9.13 -19.71 35.26
N ALA A 380 9.36 -21.01 35.08
CA ALA A 380 8.30 -21.99 34.89
C ALA A 380 7.90 -22.63 36.23
N PRO A 381 6.61 -22.61 36.61
CA PRO A 381 6.13 -23.37 37.78
C PRO A 381 6.39 -24.87 37.60
N GLN A 382 7.00 -25.53 38.58
CA GLN A 382 7.28 -26.97 38.51
C GLN A 382 6.04 -27.75 38.93
N ILE A 383 5.33 -28.33 37.97
CA ILE A 383 4.04 -28.99 38.20
C ILE A 383 4.18 -30.50 38.03
N TYR A 384 3.73 -31.22 39.03
CA TYR A 384 3.76 -32.68 39.10
C TYR A 384 2.36 -33.27 39.15
N ARG A 385 2.20 -34.43 38.54
CA ARG A 385 1.07 -35.32 38.74
C ARG A 385 1.49 -36.47 39.65
N GLN A 386 0.69 -36.71 40.68
CA GLN A 386 0.88 -37.84 41.59
C GLN A 386 0.25 -39.10 40.99
N GLU A 387 1.03 -40.17 40.85
CA GLU A 387 0.58 -41.50 40.45
C GLU A 387 0.65 -42.47 41.66
N GLU A 388 0.11 -43.69 41.56
CA GLU A 388 -0.02 -44.59 42.73
C GLU A 388 1.34 -44.97 43.36
N ASP A 389 2.37 -45.19 42.53
CA ASP A 389 3.71 -45.62 42.96
C ASP A 389 4.85 -44.68 42.48
N SER A 390 4.53 -43.58 41.77
CA SER A 390 5.51 -42.66 41.17
C SER A 390 4.98 -41.22 41.11
N VAL A 391 5.85 -40.27 40.72
CA VAL A 391 5.48 -38.89 40.42
C VAL A 391 5.96 -38.54 39.02
N ARG A 392 5.14 -37.85 38.24
CA ARG A 392 5.47 -37.43 36.88
C ARG A 392 5.47 -35.91 36.81
N GLN A 393 6.55 -35.33 36.34
CA GLN A 393 6.59 -33.91 36.02
C GLN A 393 5.83 -33.66 34.72
N VAL A 394 4.91 -32.70 34.75
CA VAL A 394 4.05 -32.35 33.61
C VAL A 394 4.23 -30.90 33.16
N ASN A 395 4.99 -30.09 33.92
CA ASN A 395 5.44 -28.77 33.51
C ASN A 395 6.77 -28.38 34.20
N PRO A 396 7.79 -28.01 33.43
CA PRO A 396 8.00 -28.39 32.03
C PRO A 396 7.94 -29.93 31.86
N ASP A 397 7.53 -30.44 30.70
CA ASP A 397 7.48 -31.90 30.48
C ASP A 397 8.84 -32.45 30.04
N HIS A 398 9.27 -33.56 30.66
CA HIS A 398 10.55 -34.22 30.37
C HIS A 398 10.39 -35.53 29.58
N SER A 399 9.19 -35.85 29.10
CA SER A 399 8.90 -37.16 28.48
C SER A 399 9.68 -37.37 27.18
N PHE A 400 10.01 -36.30 26.45
CA PHE A 400 10.68 -36.36 25.15
C PHE A 400 12.19 -36.07 25.19
N THR A 401 12.77 -35.82 26.38
CA THR A 401 14.20 -35.51 26.53
C THR A 401 15.10 -36.60 25.98
N ALA A 402 14.71 -37.87 26.13
CA ALA A 402 15.44 -39.02 25.60
C ALA A 402 15.52 -39.05 24.06
N LEU A 403 14.62 -38.35 23.36
CA LEU A 403 14.64 -38.20 21.90
C LEU A 403 15.53 -37.05 21.42
N GLY A 404 16.23 -36.36 22.33
CA GLY A 404 16.96 -35.13 22.02
C GLY A 404 16.05 -33.93 21.77
N ILE A 405 14.76 -34.04 22.10
CA ILE A 405 13.80 -32.93 22.11
C ILE A 405 13.89 -32.33 23.52
N GLY A 406 14.58 -31.19 23.62
CA GLY A 406 15.09 -30.63 24.88
C GLY A 406 14.01 -30.23 25.91
N THR A 407 14.50 -29.99 27.13
CA THR A 407 13.74 -29.69 28.37
C THR A 407 13.50 -28.21 28.62
N ASP A 408 14.19 -27.34 27.88
CA ASP A 408 14.03 -25.91 28.02
C ASP A 408 12.75 -25.49 27.30
N SER A 409 11.74 -25.08 28.07
CA SER A 409 10.46 -24.54 27.58
C SER A 409 10.60 -23.35 26.62
N ASN A 410 11.81 -22.78 26.52
CA ASN A 410 12.17 -21.69 25.59
C ASN A 410 12.88 -22.17 24.31
N SER A 411 13.10 -23.47 24.12
CA SER A 411 13.70 -23.98 22.89
C SER A 411 12.73 -23.77 21.72
N PHE A 412 13.15 -23.04 20.69
CA PHE A 412 12.41 -22.85 19.43
C PHE A 412 11.84 -24.16 18.83
N MET A 413 12.49 -25.30 19.11
CA MET A 413 12.04 -26.62 18.68
C MET A 413 10.83 -27.14 19.50
N SER A 414 10.79 -26.88 20.81
CA SER A 414 9.71 -27.32 21.72
C SER A 414 8.39 -26.58 21.44
N SER A 415 8.46 -25.27 21.19
CA SER A 415 7.31 -24.45 20.80
C SER A 415 6.77 -24.83 19.42
N MET A 416 7.65 -25.18 18.47
CA MET A 416 7.26 -25.68 17.15
C MET A 416 6.62 -27.08 17.19
N MET A 417 7.04 -27.93 18.12
CA MET A 417 6.49 -29.28 18.33
C MET A 417 5.31 -29.32 19.31
N SER A 418 4.96 -28.19 19.94
CA SER A 418 3.89 -28.06 20.94
C SER A 418 3.97 -29.12 22.04
N THR A 419 5.17 -29.35 22.57
CA THR A 419 5.43 -30.37 23.60
C THR A 419 4.99 -29.96 25.00
N ASP A 420 4.73 -28.67 25.22
CA ASP A 420 4.17 -28.15 26.46
C ASP A 420 2.65 -27.98 26.38
N VAL A 421 1.96 -28.17 27.50
CA VAL A 421 0.50 -27.97 27.59
C VAL A 421 0.11 -26.97 28.65
N PHE A 422 1.03 -26.47 29.48
CA PHE A 422 0.75 -25.45 30.48
C PHE A 422 1.19 -24.08 29.97
N TYR A 423 0.30 -23.10 30.04
CA TYR A 423 0.56 -21.75 29.55
C TYR A 423 0.12 -20.70 30.57
N GLN A 424 0.95 -19.67 30.76
CA GLN A 424 0.59 -18.53 31.60
C GLN A 424 -0.48 -17.68 30.88
N MET A 425 -1.54 -17.30 31.59
CA MET A 425 -2.51 -16.32 31.12
C MET A 425 -1.98 -14.89 31.34
N PRO A 426 -2.32 -13.94 30.46
CA PRO A 426 -2.10 -12.51 30.68
C PRO A 426 -2.67 -12.07 32.04
N ALA A 427 -2.00 -11.13 32.72
CA ALA A 427 -2.48 -10.64 34.01
C ALA A 427 -3.76 -9.80 33.86
N ASN A 428 -3.91 -9.07 32.75
CA ASN A 428 -5.12 -8.33 32.45
C ASN A 428 -6.21 -9.20 31.79
N SER A 429 -7.29 -9.46 32.53
CA SER A 429 -8.44 -10.26 32.09
C SER A 429 -9.21 -9.66 30.90
N ASP A 430 -9.19 -8.33 30.74
CA ASP A 430 -9.91 -7.64 29.65
C ASP A 430 -9.38 -8.06 28.27
N LEU A 431 -8.15 -8.56 28.19
CA LEU A 431 -7.54 -8.99 26.95
C LEU A 431 -8.15 -10.29 26.41
N TYR A 432 -8.56 -11.23 27.27
CA TYR A 432 -9.04 -12.55 26.82
C TYR A 432 -10.51 -12.85 27.17
N GLU A 433 -11.08 -12.38 28.28
CA GLU A 433 -12.40 -12.86 28.74
C GLU A 433 -13.53 -12.63 27.71
N GLY A 434 -13.48 -11.54 26.95
CA GLY A 434 -14.47 -11.23 25.91
C GLY A 434 -14.42 -12.15 24.69
N GLN A 435 -13.32 -12.87 24.48
CA GLN A 435 -13.08 -13.72 23.31
C GLN A 435 -13.48 -15.19 23.56
N TYR A 436 -13.77 -15.58 24.81
CA TYR A 436 -14.00 -16.97 25.21
C TYR A 436 -15.38 -17.17 25.84
N GLU A 437 -15.98 -18.33 25.57
CA GLU A 437 -17.14 -18.84 26.28
C GLU A 437 -16.72 -19.88 27.31
N VAL A 438 -17.12 -19.70 28.57
CA VAL A 438 -16.97 -20.71 29.62
C VAL A 438 -17.97 -21.84 29.37
N LYS A 439 -17.48 -23.02 28.99
CA LYS A 439 -18.31 -24.21 28.72
C LYS A 439 -18.66 -24.97 30.00
N ALA A 440 -17.76 -24.98 30.98
CA ALA A 440 -17.98 -25.56 32.30
C ALA A 440 -17.12 -24.85 33.36
N GLY A 441 -17.59 -24.78 34.60
CA GLY A 441 -16.84 -24.16 35.71
C GLY A 441 -16.77 -22.63 35.66
N ARG A 442 -15.60 -22.05 35.95
CA ARG A 442 -15.32 -20.60 35.96
C ARG A 442 -13.84 -20.30 35.63
N TRP A 443 -13.50 -19.02 35.44
CA TRP A 443 -12.11 -18.57 35.39
C TRP A 443 -11.40 -18.72 36.76
N PRO A 444 -10.06 -18.86 36.80
CA PRO A 444 -9.27 -18.88 38.02
C PRO A 444 -9.39 -17.57 38.80
N GLU A 445 -9.57 -17.66 40.12
CA GLU A 445 -9.60 -16.51 41.03
C GLU A 445 -8.40 -16.49 41.98
N ASN A 446 -7.75 -17.64 42.17
CA ASN A 446 -6.57 -17.81 43.04
C ASN A 446 -5.37 -18.29 42.22
N TYR A 447 -4.15 -18.08 42.74
CA TYR A 447 -2.91 -18.48 42.06
C TYR A 447 -2.81 -19.99 41.81
N ASN A 448 -3.44 -20.81 42.65
CA ASN A 448 -3.41 -22.27 42.56
C ASN A 448 -4.62 -22.86 41.80
N GLU A 449 -5.25 -22.08 40.93
CA GLU A 449 -6.35 -22.51 40.08
C GLU A 449 -5.96 -22.40 38.60
N CYS A 450 -6.42 -23.32 37.76
CA CYS A 450 -6.17 -23.29 36.32
C CYS A 450 -7.43 -23.65 35.52
N VAL A 451 -7.41 -23.40 34.20
CA VAL A 451 -8.51 -23.73 33.27
C VAL A 451 -8.01 -24.47 32.05
N VAL A 452 -8.86 -25.34 31.51
CA VAL A 452 -8.62 -26.04 30.25
C VAL A 452 -9.14 -25.18 29.08
N VAL A 453 -8.25 -24.80 28.18
CA VAL A 453 -8.54 -24.06 26.96
C VAL A 453 -8.68 -25.04 25.80
N LEU A 454 -9.85 -25.07 25.19
CA LEU A 454 -10.17 -25.91 24.03
C LEU A 454 -9.85 -25.20 22.71
N SER A 455 -9.65 -25.97 21.64
CA SER A 455 -9.58 -25.41 20.28
C SER A 455 -10.91 -24.74 19.89
N SER A 456 -10.91 -23.93 18.82
CA SER A 456 -12.15 -23.32 18.27
C SER A 456 -13.22 -24.36 17.88
N GLN A 457 -12.80 -25.58 17.55
CA GLN A 457 -13.67 -26.72 17.25
C GLN A 457 -14.11 -27.50 18.51
N GLY A 458 -13.59 -27.15 19.69
CA GLY A 458 -13.88 -27.79 20.96
C GLY A 458 -13.08 -29.07 21.21
N SER A 459 -11.89 -29.19 20.62
CA SER A 459 -10.99 -30.35 20.77
C SER A 459 -9.80 -30.06 21.70
N VAL A 460 -9.20 -31.12 22.24
CA VAL A 460 -7.92 -31.13 22.98
C VAL A 460 -6.93 -32.08 22.30
N SER A 461 -5.62 -31.91 22.53
CA SER A 461 -4.63 -32.88 22.06
C SER A 461 -4.67 -34.17 22.87
N ASP A 462 -4.21 -35.27 22.29
CA ASP A 462 -4.04 -36.55 22.99
C ASP A 462 -2.98 -36.46 24.11
N PHE A 463 -1.89 -35.73 23.87
CA PHE A 463 -0.87 -35.43 24.87
C PHE A 463 -1.45 -34.75 26.14
N MET A 464 -2.41 -33.85 25.96
CA MET A 464 -3.13 -33.22 27.07
C MET A 464 -3.92 -34.24 27.91
N LEU A 465 -4.46 -35.29 27.30
CA LEU A 465 -5.20 -36.34 28.03
C LEU A 465 -4.28 -37.16 28.93
N TYR A 466 -3.04 -37.44 28.50
CA TYR A 466 -2.02 -38.07 29.34
C TYR A 466 -1.61 -37.14 30.49
N THR A 467 -1.42 -35.85 30.20
CA THR A 467 -1.06 -34.84 31.21
C THR A 467 -2.13 -34.68 32.28
N LEU A 468 -3.41 -34.61 31.89
CA LEU A 468 -4.56 -34.53 32.80
C LEU A 468 -4.82 -35.84 33.57
N GLY A 469 -4.16 -36.93 33.19
CA GLY A 469 -4.39 -38.26 33.75
C GLY A 469 -5.72 -38.90 33.40
N LEU A 470 -6.35 -38.43 32.32
CA LEU A 470 -7.51 -39.09 31.72
C LEU A 470 -7.09 -40.32 30.89
N ARG A 471 -5.79 -40.44 30.59
CA ARG A 471 -5.14 -41.62 30.02
C ARG A 471 -3.97 -42.11 30.85
N ASP A 472 -3.61 -43.38 30.63
CA ASP A 472 -2.51 -44.04 31.33
C ASP A 472 -1.16 -43.56 30.79
N SER A 473 -0.29 -43.12 31.70
CA SER A 473 1.05 -42.64 31.42
C SER A 473 1.93 -43.70 30.76
N VAL A 474 1.70 -44.98 31.09
CA VAL A 474 2.49 -46.12 30.59
C VAL A 474 2.35 -46.29 29.08
N GLU A 475 1.17 -46.00 28.52
CA GLU A 475 0.90 -46.08 27.07
C GLU A 475 1.81 -45.13 26.28
N LEU A 476 2.03 -43.91 26.80
CA LEU A 476 2.95 -42.94 26.21
C LEU A 476 4.41 -43.41 26.30
N ASP A 477 4.81 -43.91 27.47
CA ASP A 477 6.19 -44.36 27.71
C ASP A 477 6.55 -45.57 26.83
N GLU A 478 5.61 -46.50 26.62
CA GLU A 478 5.77 -47.63 25.69
C GLU A 478 5.96 -47.17 24.25
N MET A 479 5.20 -46.17 23.79
CA MET A 479 5.35 -45.61 22.44
C MET A 479 6.74 -44.95 22.26
N ILE A 480 7.22 -44.20 23.25
CA ILE A 480 8.54 -43.56 23.23
C ILE A 480 9.66 -44.61 23.25
N GLN A 481 9.53 -45.65 24.07
CA GLN A 481 10.49 -46.75 24.11
C GLN A 481 10.53 -47.54 22.80
N GLN A 482 9.38 -47.86 22.21
CA GLN A 482 9.30 -48.52 20.91
C GLN A 482 9.95 -47.67 19.82
N PHE A 483 9.72 -46.35 19.85
CA PHE A 483 10.35 -45.41 18.93
C PHE A 483 11.88 -45.38 19.09
N LEU A 484 12.39 -45.30 20.33
CA LEU A 484 13.83 -45.34 20.64
C LEU A 484 14.48 -46.68 20.26
N ALA A 485 13.74 -47.77 20.37
CA ALA A 485 14.20 -49.11 19.99
C ALA A 485 14.13 -49.38 18.47
N GLU A 486 13.73 -48.40 17.66
CA GLU A 486 13.45 -48.54 16.22
C GLU A 486 12.40 -49.64 15.92
N GLU A 487 11.51 -49.91 16.87
CA GLU A 487 10.42 -50.88 16.74
C GLU A 487 9.17 -50.24 16.10
N GLN A 488 8.25 -51.07 15.59
CA GLN A 488 7.00 -50.56 15.04
C GLN A 488 6.10 -50.05 16.17
N VAL A 489 5.94 -48.73 16.27
CA VAL A 489 5.13 -48.08 17.30
C VAL A 489 3.66 -48.51 17.21
N THR A 490 3.14 -49.13 18.27
CA THR A 490 1.74 -49.50 18.40
C THR A 490 0.94 -48.29 18.88
N THR A 491 0.12 -47.73 18.00
CA THR A 491 -0.75 -46.59 18.34
C THR A 491 -2.16 -47.05 18.75
N PRO A 492 -2.83 -46.32 19.64
CA PRO A 492 -4.15 -46.70 20.14
C PRO A 492 -5.24 -46.41 19.09
N GLU A 493 -6.18 -47.34 18.88
CA GLU A 493 -7.24 -47.17 17.86
C GLU A 493 -8.43 -46.30 18.33
N ASP A 494 -8.64 -46.14 19.64
CA ASP A 494 -9.76 -45.37 20.22
C ASP A 494 -9.24 -44.40 21.29
N MET A 495 -9.48 -43.10 21.07
CA MET A 495 -9.05 -42.02 21.98
C MET A 495 -10.04 -41.74 23.12
N GLY A 496 -11.20 -42.42 23.14
CA GLY A 496 -12.26 -42.21 24.11
C GLY A 496 -13.12 -40.97 23.83
N SER A 497 -14.19 -40.80 24.62
CA SER A 497 -15.07 -39.62 24.56
C SER A 497 -15.22 -39.00 25.95
N TYR A 498 -14.84 -37.73 26.09
CA TYR A 498 -14.85 -36.99 27.35
C TYR A 498 -15.95 -35.91 27.34
N GLN A 499 -16.56 -35.67 28.50
CA GLN A 499 -17.48 -34.55 28.75
C GLN A 499 -16.71 -33.40 29.40
N TYR A 500 -17.22 -32.16 29.27
CA TYR A 500 -16.56 -30.99 29.87
C TYR A 500 -16.37 -31.10 31.40
N ASN A 501 -17.26 -31.81 32.09
CA ASN A 501 -17.14 -32.02 33.54
C ASN A 501 -16.03 -33.00 33.92
N ASP A 502 -15.54 -33.84 33.00
CA ASP A 502 -14.48 -34.81 33.28
C ASP A 502 -13.12 -34.12 33.50
N PHE A 503 -12.99 -32.88 33.02
CA PHE A 503 -11.80 -32.04 33.19
C PHE A 503 -11.80 -31.27 34.52
N LEU A 504 -12.97 -31.10 35.17
CA LEU A 504 -13.09 -30.28 36.38
C LEU A 504 -12.66 -31.03 37.63
N GLY A 505 -11.91 -30.35 38.51
CA GLY A 505 -11.46 -30.90 39.78
C GLY A 505 -10.25 -31.84 39.67
N ILE A 506 -9.63 -31.93 38.50
CA ILE A 506 -8.30 -32.54 38.35
C ILE A 506 -7.29 -31.69 39.11
N THR A 507 -6.44 -32.35 39.91
CA THR A 507 -5.46 -31.69 40.79
C THR A 507 -4.04 -32.07 40.42
N PHE A 508 -3.14 -31.10 40.47
CA PHE A 508 -1.70 -31.22 40.32
C PHE A 508 -0.98 -30.74 41.59
N LYS A 509 0.31 -31.03 41.69
CA LYS A 509 1.17 -30.64 42.79
C LYS A 509 2.21 -29.63 42.31
N LEU A 510 2.27 -28.47 42.96
CA LEU A 510 3.31 -27.47 42.74
C LEU A 510 4.50 -27.77 43.65
N VAL A 511 5.70 -27.79 43.06
CA VAL A 511 6.97 -27.88 43.77
C VAL A 511 7.80 -26.63 43.47
N ASN A 512 8.52 -26.10 44.46
CA ASN A 512 9.45 -25.00 44.22
C ASN A 512 10.79 -25.54 43.71
N ALA A 513 11.33 -24.95 42.66
CA ALA A 513 12.62 -25.37 42.08
C ALA A 513 13.77 -25.26 43.11
N ALA A 514 13.73 -24.27 44.00
CA ALA A 514 14.72 -24.13 45.07
C ALA A 514 14.71 -25.30 46.08
N ASP A 515 13.59 -26.02 46.23
CA ASP A 515 13.45 -27.12 47.19
C ASP A 515 14.07 -28.43 46.70
N TYR A 516 14.49 -28.51 45.43
CA TYR A 516 15.32 -29.61 44.93
C TYR A 516 16.70 -29.64 45.59
N TYR A 517 17.14 -28.52 46.16
CA TYR A 517 18.48 -28.39 46.69
C TYR A 517 18.50 -28.51 48.21
N GLU A 518 19.32 -29.43 48.72
CA GLU A 518 19.54 -29.62 50.15
C GLU A 518 20.95 -29.17 50.53
N TYR A 519 21.08 -28.39 51.61
CA TYR A 519 22.38 -27.92 52.08
C TYR A 519 23.16 -29.05 52.77
N ASP A 520 24.33 -29.40 52.25
CA ASP A 520 25.23 -30.36 52.88
C ASP A 520 26.22 -29.66 53.82
N GLU A 521 25.98 -29.77 55.13
CA GLU A 521 26.86 -29.22 56.16
C GLU A 521 28.30 -29.78 56.12
N THR A 522 28.51 -30.96 55.54
CA THR A 522 29.83 -31.64 55.49
C THR A 522 30.76 -30.98 54.49
N TYR A 523 30.22 -30.57 53.34
CA TYR A 523 30.99 -29.96 52.25
C TYR A 523 30.72 -28.45 52.12
N SER A 524 29.76 -27.91 52.89
CA SER A 524 29.31 -26.51 52.85
C SER A 524 28.78 -26.09 51.46
N LEU A 525 28.18 -27.03 50.74
CA LEU A 525 27.68 -26.88 49.37
C LEU A 525 26.23 -27.34 49.29
N TRP A 526 25.48 -26.79 48.34
CA TRP A 526 24.13 -27.24 48.01
C TRP A 526 24.19 -28.45 47.08
N ARG A 527 23.40 -29.48 47.37
CA ARG A 527 23.29 -30.68 46.55
C ARG A 527 21.93 -30.75 45.89
N ASP A 528 21.92 -30.94 44.58
CA ASP A 528 20.72 -31.23 43.82
C ASP A 528 20.21 -32.64 44.16
N LYS A 529 18.94 -32.75 44.53
CA LYS A 529 18.23 -33.99 44.86
C LYS A 529 17.11 -34.30 43.87
N SER A 530 17.04 -33.62 42.72
CA SER A 530 16.02 -33.83 41.69
C SER A 530 15.98 -35.28 41.15
N GLU A 531 17.13 -35.95 41.06
CA GLU A 531 17.22 -37.37 40.64
C GLU A 531 16.90 -38.39 41.76
N ASP A 532 16.78 -37.94 43.02
CA ASP A 532 16.44 -38.82 44.15
C ASP A 532 14.91 -39.03 44.21
N GLN A 533 14.43 -40.14 43.63
CA GLN A 533 13.01 -40.45 43.53
C GLN A 533 12.27 -40.44 44.87
N ALA A 534 12.92 -40.88 45.95
CA ALA A 534 12.29 -40.92 47.27
C ALA A 534 12.19 -39.52 47.89
N TYR A 535 13.19 -38.68 47.67
CA TYR A 535 13.15 -37.27 48.07
C TYR A 535 12.06 -36.52 47.27
N LEU A 536 12.08 -36.66 45.94
CA LEU A 536 11.12 -35.99 45.05
C LEU A 536 9.67 -36.40 45.34
N GLN A 537 9.40 -37.68 45.60
CA GLN A 537 8.05 -38.13 45.94
C GLN A 537 7.54 -37.52 47.25
N ASN A 538 8.39 -37.35 48.26
CA ASN A 538 8.02 -36.65 49.49
C ASN A 538 7.78 -35.15 49.25
N LEU A 539 8.63 -34.52 48.45
CA LEU A 539 8.51 -33.11 48.09
C LEU A 539 7.20 -32.82 47.34
N VAL A 540 6.83 -33.67 46.37
CA VAL A 540 5.56 -33.59 45.64
C VAL A 540 4.35 -33.83 46.55
N ASN A 541 4.45 -34.75 47.51
CA ASN A 541 3.37 -35.03 48.48
C ASN A 541 3.07 -33.81 49.37
N ASP A 542 4.12 -33.11 49.80
CA ASP A 542 4.03 -31.90 50.63
C ASP A 542 3.73 -30.63 49.82
N GLY A 543 3.79 -30.70 48.48
CA GLY A 543 3.51 -29.61 47.55
C GLY A 543 2.06 -29.12 47.54
N GLU A 544 1.88 -27.86 47.12
CA GLU A 544 0.58 -27.18 47.05
C GLU A 544 -0.30 -27.75 45.93
N ASP A 545 -1.61 -27.84 46.16
CA ASP A 545 -2.55 -28.34 45.14
C ASP A 545 -2.92 -27.24 44.13
N ILE A 546 -2.69 -27.51 42.84
CA ILE A 546 -3.22 -26.73 41.71
C ILE A 546 -4.45 -27.44 41.16
N THR A 547 -5.59 -26.75 41.04
CA THR A 547 -6.86 -27.37 40.63
C THR A 547 -7.43 -26.79 39.33
N VAL A 548 -7.91 -27.67 38.43
CA VAL A 548 -8.67 -27.26 37.25
C VAL A 548 -10.09 -26.85 37.65
N VAL A 549 -10.43 -25.56 37.51
CA VAL A 549 -11.72 -24.99 37.94
C VAL A 549 -12.68 -24.64 36.80
N GLY A 550 -12.22 -24.72 35.54
CA GLY A 550 -13.04 -24.38 34.39
C GLY A 550 -12.53 -24.95 33.07
N VAL A 551 -13.43 -24.94 32.08
CA VAL A 551 -13.16 -25.28 30.68
C VAL A 551 -13.71 -24.16 29.81
N VAL A 552 -12.83 -23.57 28.99
CA VAL A 552 -13.13 -22.41 28.15
C VAL A 552 -12.88 -22.75 26.68
N GLN A 553 -13.65 -22.13 25.78
CA GLN A 553 -13.52 -22.30 24.34
C GLN A 553 -13.67 -20.95 23.65
N PRO A 554 -12.89 -20.65 22.60
CA PRO A 554 -13.07 -19.43 21.81
C PRO A 554 -14.52 -19.26 21.33
N ALA A 555 -15.04 -18.04 21.36
CA ALA A 555 -16.40 -17.72 20.92
C ALA A 555 -16.56 -17.93 19.40
N GLN A 556 -17.78 -18.18 18.92
CA GLN A 556 -18.03 -18.39 17.49
C GLN A 556 -17.73 -17.12 16.68
N GLY A 557 -16.87 -17.25 15.66
CA GLY A 557 -16.47 -16.14 14.79
C GLY A 557 -15.14 -15.47 15.17
N THR A 558 -14.54 -15.87 16.30
CA THR A 558 -13.19 -15.41 16.69
C THR A 558 -12.16 -15.91 15.68
N THR A 559 -11.47 -15.00 15.00
CA THR A 559 -10.48 -15.32 13.96
C THR A 559 -9.14 -15.75 14.57
N ALA A 560 -8.80 -15.13 15.70
CA ALA A 560 -7.52 -15.13 16.39
C ALA A 560 -7.80 -15.21 17.90
N ALA A 561 -7.31 -16.24 18.59
CA ALA A 561 -7.69 -16.51 19.99
C ALA A 561 -6.48 -16.32 20.90
N MET A 562 -6.59 -15.44 21.90
CA MET A 562 -5.45 -15.00 22.72
C MET A 562 -4.74 -16.11 23.54
N LEU A 563 -5.50 -17.08 24.07
CA LEU A 563 -4.96 -18.18 24.88
C LEU A 563 -4.66 -19.41 24.03
N SER A 564 -3.45 -19.95 24.19
CA SER A 564 -3.04 -21.23 23.60
C SER A 564 -3.94 -22.38 24.08
N THR A 565 -4.19 -23.36 23.20
CA THR A 565 -4.93 -24.58 23.56
C THR A 565 -4.10 -25.41 24.53
N GLY A 566 -4.61 -25.65 25.75
CA GLY A 566 -3.81 -26.19 26.84
C GLY A 566 -4.44 -25.93 28.21
N ILE A 567 -3.67 -26.10 29.27
CA ILE A 567 -4.01 -25.78 30.66
C ILE A 567 -3.45 -24.38 30.95
N ALA A 568 -4.33 -23.40 31.07
CA ALA A 568 -3.94 -22.03 31.33
C ALA A 568 -3.96 -21.72 32.83
N TYR A 569 -2.87 -21.16 33.36
CA TYR A 569 -2.73 -20.77 34.76
C TYR A 569 -2.52 -19.25 34.89
N PRO A 570 -2.97 -18.61 35.98
CA PRO A 570 -2.87 -17.15 36.13
C PRO A 570 -1.43 -16.70 36.39
N ALA A 571 -1.06 -15.51 35.91
CA ALA A 571 0.25 -14.89 36.15
C ALA A 571 0.65 -14.82 37.64
N SER A 572 -0.34 -14.74 38.54
CA SER A 572 -0.11 -14.78 40.00
C SER A 572 0.55 -16.08 40.49
N LEU A 573 0.44 -17.19 39.75
CA LEU A 573 1.16 -18.43 40.07
C LEU A 573 2.66 -18.26 39.91
N THR A 574 3.09 -17.68 38.79
CA THR A 574 4.50 -17.38 38.53
C THR A 574 5.04 -16.43 39.58
N GLN A 575 4.29 -15.38 39.93
CA GLN A 575 4.65 -14.46 41.02
C GLN A 575 4.83 -15.18 42.36
N HIS A 576 3.90 -16.08 42.72
CA HIS A 576 3.99 -16.87 43.95
C HIS A 576 5.24 -17.77 43.99
N VAL A 577 5.57 -18.42 42.87
CA VAL A 577 6.78 -19.26 42.76
C VAL A 577 8.05 -18.42 42.90
N MET A 578 8.11 -17.25 42.24
CA MET A 578 9.25 -16.32 42.36
C MET A 578 9.43 -15.81 43.79
N GLU A 579 8.34 -15.43 44.47
CA GLU A 579 8.39 -14.95 45.85
C GLU A 579 8.89 -16.03 46.82
N GLN A 580 8.45 -17.28 46.63
CA GLN A 580 8.94 -18.41 47.42
C GLN A 580 10.41 -18.71 47.13
N ALA A 581 10.82 -18.71 45.85
CA ALA A 581 12.21 -18.91 45.46
C ALA A 581 13.12 -17.82 46.07
N ALA A 582 12.73 -16.54 46.01
CA ALA A 582 13.43 -15.43 46.64
C ALA A 582 13.57 -15.57 48.18
N ALA A 583 12.60 -16.23 48.83
CA ALA A 583 12.65 -16.51 50.25
C ALA A 583 13.53 -17.71 50.62
N SER A 584 13.89 -18.55 49.66
CA SER A 584 14.67 -19.78 49.87
C SER A 584 16.11 -19.46 50.33
N PRO A 585 16.72 -20.34 51.16
CA PRO A 585 18.07 -20.08 51.65
C PRO A 585 19.15 -20.16 50.55
N ILE A 586 18.97 -21.03 49.54
CA ILE A 586 19.92 -21.18 48.43
C ILE A 586 19.97 -19.92 47.56
N VAL A 587 18.81 -19.37 47.20
CA VAL A 587 18.72 -18.12 46.42
C VAL A 587 19.29 -16.95 47.21
N ARG A 588 18.96 -16.80 48.50
CA ARG A 588 19.55 -15.75 49.35
C ARG A 588 21.07 -15.84 49.41
N GLN A 589 21.61 -17.04 49.55
CA GLN A 589 23.06 -17.25 49.58
C GLN A 589 23.71 -16.89 48.23
N GLN A 590 23.08 -17.26 47.11
CA GLN A 590 23.58 -16.92 45.78
C GLN A 590 23.54 -15.40 45.53
N LEU A 591 22.45 -14.72 45.93
CA LEU A 591 22.31 -13.25 45.85
C LEU A 591 23.35 -12.51 46.72
N GLU A 592 23.71 -13.05 47.89
CA GLU A 592 24.75 -12.48 48.75
C GLU A 592 26.18 -12.70 48.19
N GLN A 593 26.37 -13.73 47.35
CA GLN A 593 27.67 -14.13 46.78
C GLN A 593 27.62 -14.22 45.24
N PRO A 594 27.50 -13.08 44.53
CA PRO A 594 27.28 -13.09 43.08
C PRO A 594 28.45 -13.62 42.25
N GLU A 595 29.67 -13.60 42.80
CA GLU A 595 30.86 -14.09 42.10
C GLU A 595 31.13 -15.59 42.34
N VAL A 596 30.43 -16.23 43.29
CA VAL A 596 30.69 -17.61 43.72
C VAL A 596 29.48 -18.49 43.40
N ASN A 597 29.72 -19.60 42.72
CA ASN A 597 28.70 -20.61 42.48
C ASN A 597 28.43 -21.38 43.79
N VAL A 598 27.22 -21.27 44.34
CA VAL A 598 26.85 -21.94 45.61
C VAL A 598 26.74 -23.47 45.52
N LEU A 599 26.65 -24.03 44.30
CA LEU A 599 26.61 -25.46 44.04
C LEU A 599 28.01 -26.09 44.06
N THR A 600 29.01 -25.36 43.54
CA THR A 600 30.39 -25.88 43.38
C THR A 600 31.39 -25.27 44.36
N GLY A 601 31.09 -24.09 44.92
CA GLY A 601 31.96 -23.33 45.82
C GLY A 601 33.05 -22.51 45.11
N ASN A 602 33.11 -22.54 43.77
CA ASN A 602 34.12 -21.86 42.96
C ASN A 602 33.60 -20.54 42.40
N SER A 603 34.51 -19.66 41.97
CA SER A 603 34.11 -18.41 41.33
C SER A 603 33.61 -18.65 39.91
N PHE A 604 32.58 -17.92 39.47
CA PHE A 604 32.14 -17.97 38.07
C PHE A 604 33.26 -17.51 37.14
N GLY A 605 33.58 -18.29 36.10
CA GLY A 605 34.62 -17.96 35.11
C GLY A 605 36.04 -18.43 35.45
N GLU A 606 36.28 -19.14 36.56
CA GLU A 606 37.54 -19.88 36.74
C GLU A 606 37.57 -21.13 35.85
N ASP A 607 38.66 -21.27 35.10
CA ASP A 607 38.91 -22.39 34.19
C ASP A 607 38.99 -23.69 35.01
N ASN A 608 37.91 -24.47 35.06
CA ASN A 608 37.77 -25.71 35.84
C ASN A 608 38.71 -26.85 35.38
N SER A 609 39.75 -26.55 34.60
CA SER A 609 40.75 -27.50 34.12
C SER A 609 41.66 -28.07 35.22
N GLN A 610 41.71 -27.46 36.42
CA GLN A 610 42.49 -27.97 37.56
C GLN A 610 41.73 -28.95 38.48
N ASN A 611 40.40 -29.07 38.38
CA ASN A 611 39.63 -30.06 39.12
C ASN A 611 39.29 -31.27 38.22
N GLN A 612 40.31 -31.85 37.57
CA GLN A 612 40.18 -33.23 37.11
C GLN A 612 40.09 -34.13 38.34
N PHE A 613 38.90 -34.67 38.57
CA PHE A 613 38.66 -35.78 39.48
C PHE A 613 39.80 -36.81 39.38
N ASP A 614 40.52 -37.05 40.47
CA ASP A 614 41.65 -37.98 40.47
C ASP A 614 41.11 -39.41 40.26
N MET A 615 41.19 -39.89 39.02
CA MET A 615 40.72 -41.20 38.57
C MET A 615 41.29 -42.37 39.38
N SER A 616 42.37 -42.15 40.14
CA SER A 616 42.92 -43.14 41.07
C SER A 616 42.04 -43.41 42.28
N SER A 617 41.04 -42.56 42.55
CA SER A 617 40.06 -42.74 43.63
C SER A 617 38.87 -43.63 43.26
N LEU A 618 38.63 -43.89 41.96
CA LEU A 618 37.51 -44.70 41.45
C LEU A 618 37.65 -46.19 41.78
N PHE A 619 38.89 -46.68 41.89
CA PHE A 619 39.18 -48.09 42.10
C PHE A 619 40.34 -48.29 43.08
N THR A 620 40.20 -49.26 43.98
CA THR A 620 41.27 -49.73 44.85
C THR A 620 41.86 -51.03 44.27
N VAL A 621 43.17 -51.09 44.09
CA VAL A 621 43.86 -52.25 43.50
C VAL A 621 44.62 -53.04 44.56
N ASP A 622 44.29 -54.32 44.75
CA ASP A 622 45.07 -55.24 45.58
C ASP A 622 46.26 -55.78 44.78
N GLN A 623 47.45 -55.21 45.03
CA GLN A 623 48.69 -55.57 44.35
C GLN A 623 49.11 -57.04 44.52
N GLN A 624 48.71 -57.71 45.61
CA GLN A 624 49.06 -59.12 45.84
C GLN A 624 48.12 -60.06 45.08
N ALA A 625 46.83 -59.72 44.99
CA ALA A 625 45.87 -60.45 44.16
C ALA A 625 46.23 -60.33 42.66
N LEU A 626 46.62 -59.13 42.23
CA LEU A 626 46.98 -58.85 40.84
C LEU A 626 48.26 -59.57 40.41
N GLN A 627 49.24 -59.77 41.31
CA GLN A 627 50.43 -60.60 41.02
C GLN A 627 50.13 -62.09 40.81
N ASN A 628 49.11 -62.63 41.48
CA ASN A 628 48.73 -64.04 41.35
C ASN A 628 47.86 -64.31 40.11
N ALA A 629 47.24 -63.27 39.54
CA ALA A 629 46.42 -63.36 38.34
C ALA A 629 47.23 -63.55 37.04
N PHE A 630 48.56 -63.38 37.08
CA PHE A 630 49.45 -63.54 35.92
C PHE A 630 50.46 -64.67 36.12
N THR A 631 50.46 -65.68 35.23
CA THR A 631 51.48 -66.74 35.18
C THR A 631 52.25 -66.70 33.85
N ILE A 632 53.58 -66.78 33.90
CA ILE A 632 54.48 -66.64 32.74
C ILE A 632 55.31 -67.91 32.55
N ASP A 633 55.26 -68.52 31.36
CA ASP A 633 56.07 -69.71 31.01
C ASP A 633 57.44 -69.30 30.46
N SER A 634 58.45 -69.42 31.32
CA SER A 634 59.85 -69.04 31.02
C SER A 634 60.56 -69.89 29.95
N SER A 635 59.94 -70.96 29.42
CA SER A 635 60.56 -71.85 28.42
C SER A 635 60.25 -71.50 26.96
N ALA A 636 59.33 -70.55 26.70
CA ALA A 636 59.01 -70.05 25.37
C ALA A 636 59.80 -68.79 24.95
N LEU A 637 60.77 -68.36 25.77
CA LEU A 637 61.53 -67.10 25.62
C LEU A 637 63.00 -67.35 25.24
N GLU A 638 63.25 -67.86 24.02
CA GLU A 638 64.58 -67.80 23.40
C GLU A 638 64.48 -67.05 22.05
N LEU A 639 64.91 -65.78 22.05
CA LEU A 639 64.96 -64.92 20.85
C LEU A 639 66.42 -64.80 20.35
N ASN A 640 66.65 -65.22 19.10
CA ASN A 640 67.94 -65.12 18.43
C ASN A 640 67.99 -63.83 17.58
N LEU A 641 68.65 -62.79 18.11
CA LEU A 641 68.72 -61.42 17.55
C LEU A 641 69.95 -61.15 16.68
N SER A 642 70.52 -62.17 16.03
CA SER A 642 71.74 -62.01 15.21
C SER A 642 71.49 -61.60 13.75
N ASP A 643 70.29 -61.78 13.19
CA ASP A 643 70.00 -61.47 11.77
C ASP A 643 69.39 -60.06 11.56
N ALA A 644 69.01 -59.35 12.62
CA ALA A 644 68.45 -57.99 12.53
C ALA A 644 69.51 -56.86 12.62
N MET A 645 70.80 -57.20 12.81
CA MET A 645 71.88 -56.21 13.03
C MET A 645 73.11 -56.39 12.11
N GLN A 646 72.92 -56.84 10.87
CA GLN A 646 73.96 -56.69 9.84
C GLN A 646 73.87 -55.31 9.17
N LEU A 647 74.57 -54.33 9.75
CA LEU A 647 75.00 -53.11 9.08
C LEU A 647 76.53 -53.17 8.95
N GLU A 648 77.00 -53.81 7.88
CA GLU A 648 78.41 -53.81 7.51
C GLU A 648 78.73 -52.50 6.75
N GLY A 649 79.56 -51.65 7.37
CA GLY A 649 80.47 -50.76 6.66
C GLY A 649 79.90 -49.49 6.02
N GLY A 650 79.70 -48.44 6.82
CA GLY A 650 79.60 -47.06 6.33
C GLY A 650 79.18 -46.13 7.44
N SER A 651 80.08 -45.27 7.92
CA SER A 651 79.78 -44.28 8.96
C SER A 651 78.62 -43.39 8.52
N LEU A 652 77.53 -43.38 9.30
CA LEU A 652 76.54 -42.31 9.26
C LEU A 652 77.23 -40.99 9.59
N ASN A 653 77.53 -40.22 8.54
CA ASN A 653 78.03 -38.86 8.63
C ASN A 653 76.88 -37.96 9.09
N LEU A 654 76.88 -37.55 10.36
CA LEU A 654 76.00 -36.49 10.87
C LEU A 654 76.32 -35.10 10.28
N SER A 655 77.28 -35.00 9.37
CA SER A 655 77.58 -33.78 8.61
C SER A 655 76.66 -33.57 7.39
N ASP A 656 75.97 -34.59 6.90
CA ASP A 656 75.04 -34.44 5.77
C ASP A 656 73.61 -34.08 6.23
N LEU A 657 73.36 -34.04 7.54
CA LEU A 657 72.09 -33.60 8.13
C LEU A 657 72.15 -32.17 8.68
N MET A 658 73.31 -31.51 8.63
CA MET A 658 73.45 -30.09 8.93
C MET A 658 74.37 -29.44 7.91
N ASP A 659 73.91 -29.38 6.66
CA ASP A 659 74.49 -28.46 5.71
C ASP A 659 73.97 -27.06 6.06
N ALA A 660 74.87 -26.20 6.55
CA ALA A 660 74.56 -24.81 6.91
C ALA A 660 74.25 -23.91 5.69
N GLN A 661 74.05 -24.50 4.52
CA GLN A 661 73.60 -23.85 3.30
C GLN A 661 72.11 -24.12 2.98
N ASP A 662 71.46 -25.09 3.65
CA ASP A 662 70.01 -25.35 3.53
C ASP A 662 69.18 -24.79 4.69
N LEU A 663 69.81 -24.07 5.62
CA LEU A 663 69.12 -23.21 6.58
C LEU A 663 68.63 -21.93 5.89
N ASN A 664 67.58 -22.05 5.07
CA ASN A 664 66.82 -20.89 4.62
C ASN A 664 65.94 -20.42 5.79
N LEU A 665 66.56 -19.75 6.77
CA LEU A 665 65.83 -18.88 7.67
C LEU A 665 65.35 -17.70 6.82
N GLU A 666 64.18 -17.85 6.21
CA GLU A 666 63.37 -16.70 5.82
C GLU A 666 63.01 -15.99 7.11
N LEU A 667 63.91 -15.12 7.56
CA LEU A 667 63.55 -14.00 8.42
C LEU A 667 62.33 -13.39 7.73
N PRO A 668 61.18 -13.26 8.42
CA PRO A 668 60.05 -12.62 7.81
C PRO A 668 60.57 -11.26 7.38
N GLN A 669 60.62 -11.04 6.07
CA GLN A 669 60.76 -9.69 5.58
C GLN A 669 59.62 -8.95 6.26
N VAL A 670 59.90 -7.77 6.81
CA VAL A 670 58.82 -6.89 7.26
C VAL A 670 57.89 -6.80 6.08
N ASP A 671 56.76 -7.51 6.16
CA ASP A 671 55.87 -7.65 5.05
C ASP A 671 55.16 -6.31 4.99
N LEU A 672 55.71 -5.44 4.15
CA LEU A 672 55.10 -4.15 3.87
C LEU A 672 53.65 -4.34 3.43
N GLY A 673 53.28 -5.51 2.88
CA GLY A 673 51.90 -5.90 2.57
C GLY A 673 51.00 -6.10 3.79
N GLU A 674 51.53 -6.58 4.92
CA GLU A 674 50.78 -6.77 6.17
C GLU A 674 50.63 -5.46 6.96
N ILE A 675 51.59 -4.55 6.83
CA ILE A 675 51.46 -3.16 7.31
C ILE A 675 50.50 -2.36 6.41
N LEU A 676 50.51 -2.63 5.10
CA LEU A 676 49.58 -2.04 4.12
C LEU A 676 48.16 -2.57 4.22
N SER A 677 47.95 -3.80 4.69
CA SER A 677 46.61 -4.37 4.88
C SER A 677 45.90 -3.85 6.14
N GLN A 678 46.65 -3.29 7.09
CA GLN A 678 46.12 -2.60 8.27
C GLN A 678 45.86 -1.10 8.04
N LEU A 679 46.31 -0.56 6.90
CA LEU A 679 45.98 0.79 6.46
C LEU A 679 44.58 0.79 5.84
N ASP A 680 43.62 1.42 6.51
CA ASP A 680 42.27 1.58 5.96
C ASP A 680 42.27 2.65 4.86
N LEU A 681 42.57 2.19 3.64
CA LEU A 681 42.46 2.96 2.42
C LEU A 681 41.00 2.97 1.96
N SER A 682 40.13 3.63 2.73
CA SER A 682 38.73 3.76 2.37
C SER A 682 38.59 4.64 1.12
N VAL A 683 38.37 3.97 -0.01
CA VAL A 683 38.13 4.59 -1.31
C VAL A 683 36.68 5.10 -1.35
N SER A 684 36.49 6.40 -1.63
CA SER A 684 35.14 6.93 -1.80
C SER A 684 34.45 6.30 -3.03
N PRO A 685 33.18 5.85 -2.91
CA PRO A 685 32.43 5.30 -4.04
C PRO A 685 32.34 6.26 -5.23
N GLN A 686 32.38 7.57 -4.98
CA GLN A 686 32.36 8.62 -6.02
C GLN A 686 33.66 8.67 -6.83
N ALA A 687 34.83 8.47 -6.20
CA ALA A 687 36.11 8.47 -6.91
C ALA A 687 36.31 7.19 -7.73
N MET A 688 35.85 6.04 -7.22
CA MET A 688 35.77 4.79 -7.99
C MET A 688 34.84 4.92 -9.20
N ALA A 689 33.68 5.57 -9.05
CA ALA A 689 32.77 5.83 -10.16
C ALA A 689 33.38 6.74 -11.25
N GLN A 690 34.18 7.75 -10.86
CA GLN A 690 34.90 8.60 -11.82
C GLN A 690 36.00 7.85 -12.58
N LEU A 691 36.75 6.99 -11.90
CA LEU A 691 37.79 6.15 -12.53
C LEU A 691 37.17 5.15 -13.51
N ALA A 692 36.08 4.48 -13.11
CA ALA A 692 35.33 3.58 -13.98
C ALA A 692 34.76 4.32 -15.21
N GLY A 693 34.23 5.53 -15.02
CA GLY A 693 33.74 6.39 -16.10
C GLY A 693 34.84 6.78 -17.10
N GLY A 694 36.02 7.18 -16.63
CA GLY A 694 37.16 7.54 -17.48
C GLY A 694 37.71 6.38 -18.30
N LEU A 695 37.75 5.17 -17.73
CA LEU A 695 38.17 3.95 -18.44
C LEU A 695 37.15 3.50 -19.49
N MET A 696 35.85 3.67 -19.21
CA MET A 696 34.78 3.39 -20.17
C MET A 696 34.82 4.36 -21.36
N GLU A 697 35.01 5.66 -21.14
CA GLU A 697 35.19 6.64 -22.24
C GLU A 697 36.43 6.34 -23.10
N GLY A 698 37.52 5.93 -22.47
CA GLY A 698 38.74 5.54 -23.19
C GLY A 698 38.58 4.23 -23.97
N TYR A 699 37.82 3.26 -23.45
CA TYR A 699 37.52 2.02 -24.17
C TYR A 699 36.65 2.27 -25.41
N GLN A 700 35.65 3.16 -25.32
CA GLN A 700 34.85 3.57 -26.49
C GLN A 700 35.71 4.22 -27.58
N SER A 701 36.73 4.99 -27.19
CA SER A 701 37.69 5.62 -28.10
C SER A 701 38.59 4.59 -28.80
N TYR A 702 38.94 3.51 -28.10
CA TYR A 702 39.67 2.36 -28.63
C TYR A 702 38.82 1.52 -29.59
N ALA A 703 37.57 1.23 -29.22
CA ALA A 703 36.61 0.50 -30.05
C ALA A 703 36.34 1.19 -31.40
N ALA A 704 36.36 2.53 -31.46
CA ALA A 704 36.20 3.27 -32.71
C ALA A 704 37.30 3.02 -33.76
N GLN A 705 38.47 2.51 -33.34
CA GLN A 705 39.59 2.16 -34.22
C GLN A 705 39.73 0.64 -34.46
N HIS A 706 38.95 -0.16 -33.72
CA HIS A 706 38.93 -1.63 -33.75
C HIS A 706 37.48 -2.11 -33.95
N PRO A 707 37.01 -2.23 -35.21
CA PRO A 707 35.63 -2.59 -35.52
C PRO A 707 35.15 -3.90 -34.88
N GLU A 708 36.06 -4.84 -34.63
CA GLU A 708 35.81 -6.11 -33.93
C GLU A 708 35.55 -5.97 -32.42
N ALA A 709 35.92 -4.83 -31.82
CA ALA A 709 35.66 -4.50 -30.41
C ALA A 709 34.48 -3.51 -30.25
N ASP A 710 33.91 -3.05 -31.35
CA ASP A 710 32.83 -2.05 -31.37
C ASP A 710 31.44 -2.70 -31.20
N LEU A 711 31.08 -2.92 -29.93
CA LEU A 711 29.79 -3.48 -29.54
C LEU A 711 28.59 -2.60 -29.93
N SER A 712 28.81 -1.32 -30.27
CA SER A 712 27.71 -0.43 -30.70
C SER A 712 27.09 -0.86 -32.03
N ARG A 713 27.85 -1.60 -32.85
CA ARG A 713 27.41 -2.10 -34.17
C ARG A 713 26.86 -3.53 -34.12
N LEU A 714 26.82 -4.16 -32.94
CA LEU A 714 26.42 -5.56 -32.77
C LEU A 714 24.98 -5.82 -33.26
N ALA A 715 24.06 -4.89 -33.00
CA ALA A 715 22.68 -5.00 -33.48
C ALA A 715 22.57 -4.92 -35.02
N GLU A 716 23.38 -4.07 -35.67
CA GLU A 716 23.45 -4.00 -37.14
C GLU A 716 24.06 -5.29 -37.71
N CYS A 717 25.18 -5.77 -37.15
CA CYS A 717 25.86 -6.98 -37.61
C CYS A 717 25.02 -8.25 -37.41
N PHE A 718 24.28 -8.35 -36.30
CA PHE A 718 23.34 -9.44 -36.07
C PHE A 718 22.18 -9.37 -37.07
N SER A 719 21.67 -8.17 -37.38
CA SER A 719 20.66 -7.99 -38.42
C SER A 719 21.17 -8.39 -39.80
N GLU A 720 22.44 -8.11 -40.14
CA GLU A 720 23.06 -8.56 -41.39
C GLU A 720 23.19 -10.09 -41.44
N TYR A 721 23.55 -10.73 -40.31
CA TYR A 721 23.59 -12.19 -40.18
C TYR A 721 22.23 -12.84 -40.44
N LEU A 722 21.14 -12.30 -39.91
CA LEU A 722 19.79 -12.84 -40.13
C LEU A 722 19.34 -12.75 -41.61
N GLN A 723 19.95 -11.86 -42.39
CA GLN A 723 19.71 -11.77 -43.84
C GLN A 723 20.54 -12.78 -44.65
N THR A 724 21.51 -13.45 -44.03
CA THR A 724 22.31 -14.48 -44.70
C THR A 724 21.51 -15.77 -44.90
N PRO A 725 21.83 -16.59 -45.93
CA PRO A 725 21.18 -17.88 -46.14
C PRO A 725 21.28 -18.80 -44.92
N GLN A 726 22.38 -18.70 -44.16
CA GLN A 726 22.62 -19.48 -42.94
C GLN A 726 21.72 -19.00 -41.79
N GLY A 727 21.63 -17.68 -41.55
CA GLY A 727 20.73 -17.11 -40.54
C GLY A 727 19.25 -17.38 -40.85
N GLN A 728 18.85 -17.29 -42.12
CA GLN A 728 17.49 -17.62 -42.56
C GLN A 728 17.15 -19.11 -42.37
N GLN A 729 18.13 -20.00 -42.55
CA GLN A 729 17.95 -21.43 -42.36
C GLN A 729 17.79 -21.79 -40.87
N VAL A 730 18.60 -21.20 -39.98
CA VAL A 730 18.46 -21.38 -38.52
C VAL A 730 17.12 -20.87 -38.02
N LEU A 731 16.63 -19.73 -38.56
CA LEU A 731 15.29 -19.22 -38.30
C LEU A 731 14.18 -20.16 -38.81
N GLN A 732 14.31 -20.68 -40.03
CA GLN A 732 13.33 -21.62 -40.59
C GLN A 732 13.25 -22.93 -39.81
N ASP A 733 14.40 -23.49 -39.42
CA ASP A 733 14.44 -24.75 -38.67
C ASP A 733 13.90 -24.56 -37.25
N GLY A 734 14.28 -23.48 -36.56
CA GLY A 734 13.80 -23.23 -35.20
C GLY A 734 12.32 -22.81 -35.14
N ILE A 735 11.81 -22.07 -36.12
CA ILE A 735 10.37 -21.78 -36.22
C ILE A 735 9.59 -23.01 -36.73
N GLY A 736 10.21 -23.86 -37.56
CA GLY A 736 9.66 -25.14 -37.98
C GLY A 736 9.45 -26.12 -36.82
N ASP A 737 10.38 -26.15 -35.87
CA ASP A 737 10.25 -26.90 -34.62
C ASP A 737 9.10 -26.36 -33.75
N ILE A 738 8.89 -25.04 -33.73
CA ILE A 738 7.78 -24.38 -33.03
C ILE A 738 6.42 -24.67 -33.69
N LEU A 739 6.36 -24.83 -35.01
CA LEU A 739 5.14 -24.95 -35.82
C LEU A 739 4.73 -26.40 -36.16
N ALA A 740 5.25 -27.42 -35.47
CA ALA A 740 4.96 -28.84 -35.74
C ALA A 740 3.48 -29.27 -35.54
N SER A 741 2.55 -28.33 -35.36
CA SER A 741 1.10 -28.49 -35.52
C SER A 741 0.57 -27.75 -36.77
N GLY A 742 1.03 -28.16 -37.95
CA GLY A 742 0.20 -28.23 -39.16
C GLY A 742 -0.26 -26.93 -39.86
N VAL A 743 0.43 -25.79 -39.72
CA VAL A 743 0.09 -24.59 -40.51
C VAL A 743 1.32 -23.99 -41.19
N THR A 744 1.22 -23.79 -42.51
CA THR A 744 2.24 -23.13 -43.32
C THR A 744 2.07 -21.61 -43.24
N VAL A 745 3.07 -20.91 -42.70
CA VAL A 745 3.10 -19.44 -42.64
C VAL A 745 4.24 -18.93 -43.51
N THR A 746 3.95 -17.96 -44.38
CA THR A 746 4.97 -17.25 -45.16
C THR A 746 5.29 -15.92 -44.51
N PHE A 747 6.50 -15.79 -43.98
CA PHE A 747 7.01 -14.55 -43.36
C PHE A 747 7.39 -13.51 -44.43
N SER A 748 7.16 -12.22 -44.15
CA SER A 748 7.85 -11.14 -44.86
C SER A 748 9.11 -10.74 -44.07
N PRO A 749 10.31 -10.67 -44.69
CA PRO A 749 11.56 -10.35 -44.00
C PRO A 749 11.54 -9.00 -43.27
N GLU A 750 10.80 -8.04 -43.81
CA GLU A 750 10.71 -6.67 -43.27
C GLU A 750 9.96 -6.61 -41.93
N GLN A 751 8.97 -7.48 -41.72
CA GLN A 751 8.17 -7.48 -40.49
C GLN A 751 8.87 -8.17 -39.31
N LEU A 752 9.64 -9.23 -39.57
CA LEU A 752 10.44 -9.90 -38.54
C LEU A 752 11.58 -8.99 -38.02
N GLN A 753 12.15 -8.18 -38.93
CA GLN A 753 13.21 -7.24 -38.61
C GLN A 753 12.72 -6.11 -37.69
N ALA A 754 11.50 -5.62 -37.89
CA ALA A 754 10.89 -4.60 -37.02
C ALA A 754 10.60 -5.12 -35.60
N LEU A 755 10.11 -6.36 -35.46
CA LEU A 755 9.87 -6.99 -34.15
C LEU A 755 11.16 -7.12 -33.33
N LEU A 756 12.24 -7.59 -33.96
CA LEU A 756 13.55 -7.73 -33.30
C LEU A 756 14.13 -6.39 -32.87
N GLN A 757 13.93 -5.34 -33.68
CA GLN A 757 14.42 -4.00 -33.36
C GLN A 757 13.70 -3.40 -32.15
N ASP A 758 12.37 -3.56 -32.06
CA ASP A 758 11.58 -3.08 -30.93
C ASP A 758 11.93 -3.84 -29.63
N LEU A 759 12.17 -5.16 -29.72
CA LEU A 759 12.58 -5.96 -28.57
C LEU A 759 13.96 -5.60 -28.05
N LEU A 760 14.93 -5.37 -28.93
CA LEU A 760 16.29 -4.97 -28.54
C LEU A 760 16.33 -3.57 -27.93
N ALA A 761 15.48 -2.64 -28.40
CA ALA A 761 15.37 -1.30 -27.82
C ALA A 761 14.85 -1.35 -26.38
N GLY A 762 13.78 -2.12 -26.12
CA GLY A 762 13.27 -2.28 -24.76
C GLY A 762 14.22 -3.07 -23.85
N PHE A 763 15.00 -4.02 -24.41
CA PHE A 763 16.04 -4.71 -23.65
C PHE A 763 17.13 -3.76 -23.16
N GLN A 764 17.56 -2.80 -23.98
CA GLN A 764 18.56 -1.81 -23.58
C GLN A 764 18.07 -0.91 -22.43
N GLU A 765 16.81 -0.47 -22.46
CA GLU A 765 16.22 0.31 -21.37
C GLU A 765 16.10 -0.52 -20.09
N TYR A 766 15.67 -1.78 -20.21
CA TYR A 766 15.52 -2.69 -19.07
C TYR A 766 16.87 -3.07 -18.43
N ALA A 767 17.90 -3.33 -19.23
CA ALA A 767 19.25 -3.62 -18.74
C ALA A 767 19.87 -2.41 -18.03
N ALA A 768 19.65 -1.19 -18.55
CA ALA A 768 20.11 0.05 -17.93
C ALA A 768 19.42 0.34 -16.59
N ALA A 769 18.13 0.06 -16.46
CA ALA A 769 17.37 0.25 -15.23
C ALA A 769 17.79 -0.72 -14.10
N ASN A 770 18.22 -1.93 -14.46
CA ASN A 770 18.64 -2.96 -13.51
C ASN A 770 20.15 -2.99 -13.22
N GLY A 771 20.92 -2.04 -13.78
CA GLY A 771 22.37 -1.97 -13.56
C GLY A 771 23.14 -3.16 -14.14
N TRP A 772 22.56 -3.85 -15.12
CA TRP A 772 23.14 -5.06 -15.70
C TRP A 772 24.23 -4.71 -16.69
N THR A 773 25.47 -4.68 -16.20
CA THR A 773 26.65 -4.24 -16.96
C THR A 773 27.61 -5.38 -17.33
N ASP A 774 27.40 -6.61 -16.83
CA ASP A 774 28.29 -7.74 -17.09
C ASP A 774 28.01 -8.37 -18.48
N PRO A 775 28.94 -8.27 -19.45
CA PRO A 775 28.72 -8.81 -20.78
C PRO A 775 28.67 -10.34 -20.84
N ALA A 776 29.21 -11.04 -19.82
CA ALA A 776 29.24 -12.50 -19.77
C ALA A 776 27.85 -13.10 -19.47
N GLN A 777 26.97 -12.35 -18.79
CA GLN A 777 25.62 -12.78 -18.42
C GLN A 777 24.52 -12.23 -19.34
N MET A 778 24.89 -11.66 -20.49
CA MET A 778 23.94 -11.01 -21.41
C MET A 778 22.82 -11.94 -21.90
N ASN A 779 23.10 -13.24 -21.98
CA ASN A 779 22.11 -14.26 -22.35
C ASN A 779 21.04 -14.44 -21.26
N GLU A 780 21.44 -14.33 -20.00
CA GLU A 780 20.59 -14.47 -18.82
C GLU A 780 19.73 -13.21 -18.64
N TYR A 781 20.32 -12.03 -18.86
CA TYR A 781 19.65 -10.74 -18.86
C TYR A 781 18.59 -10.63 -19.95
N LEU A 782 18.91 -11.06 -21.16
CA LEU A 782 17.96 -11.08 -22.27
C LEU A 782 16.81 -12.06 -21.98
N THR A 783 17.11 -13.20 -21.35
CA THR A 783 16.09 -14.19 -20.95
C THR A 783 15.14 -13.60 -19.90
N ALA A 784 15.67 -12.93 -18.87
CA ALA A 784 14.87 -12.25 -17.86
C ALA A 784 14.01 -11.13 -18.46
N TYR A 785 14.55 -10.36 -19.41
CA TYR A 785 13.79 -9.33 -20.12
C TYR A 785 12.67 -9.91 -20.97
N LEU A 786 12.90 -10.98 -21.73
CA LEU A 786 11.87 -11.61 -22.56
C LEU A 786 10.71 -12.20 -21.73
N GLN A 787 10.93 -12.45 -20.44
CA GLN A 787 9.89 -12.88 -19.50
C GLN A 787 9.09 -11.71 -18.90
N THR A 788 9.52 -10.47 -19.11
CA THR A 788 8.79 -9.29 -18.64
C THR A 788 7.49 -9.10 -19.43
N SER A 789 6.49 -8.54 -18.75
CA SER A 789 5.21 -8.17 -19.35
C SER A 789 5.35 -7.17 -20.51
N GLU A 790 6.39 -6.33 -20.51
CA GLU A 790 6.66 -5.38 -21.59
C GLU A 790 7.17 -6.07 -22.86
N ALA A 791 8.14 -6.99 -22.74
CA ALA A 791 8.60 -7.77 -23.88
C ALA A 791 7.50 -8.67 -24.47
N GLN A 792 6.68 -9.29 -23.61
CA GLN A 792 5.52 -10.09 -24.04
C GLN A 792 4.47 -9.26 -24.77
N GLN A 793 4.25 -7.99 -24.36
CA GLN A 793 3.34 -7.09 -25.07
C GLN A 793 3.88 -6.68 -26.44
N ILE A 794 5.17 -6.38 -26.57
CA ILE A 794 5.81 -6.06 -27.87
C ILE A 794 5.65 -7.24 -28.84
N ILE A 795 5.86 -8.47 -28.35
CA ILE A 795 5.67 -9.70 -29.13
C ILE A 795 4.20 -9.87 -29.53
N ALA A 796 3.27 -9.77 -28.58
CA ALA A 796 1.83 -9.97 -28.84
C ALA A 796 1.28 -8.94 -29.85
N GLN A 797 1.71 -7.68 -29.73
CA GLN A 797 1.22 -6.58 -30.56
C GLN A 797 1.73 -6.66 -32.01
N ARG A 798 2.91 -7.22 -32.22
CA ARG A 798 3.50 -7.44 -33.55
C ARG A 798 3.15 -8.81 -34.14
N ALA A 799 2.77 -9.79 -33.32
CA ALA A 799 2.33 -11.11 -33.76
C ALA A 799 1.07 -11.05 -34.63
N ASP A 800 0.11 -10.17 -34.32
CA ASP A 800 -1.10 -9.93 -35.12
C ASP A 800 -0.81 -9.42 -36.54
N ASP A 801 0.27 -8.67 -36.74
CA ASP A 801 0.69 -8.15 -38.05
C ASP A 801 1.47 -9.19 -38.89
N ILE A 802 2.03 -10.20 -38.22
CA ILE A 802 2.94 -11.21 -38.81
C ILE A 802 2.20 -12.53 -39.11
N LEU A 803 1.16 -12.87 -38.35
CA LEU A 803 0.43 -14.14 -38.44
C LEU A 803 -0.95 -13.95 -39.09
N GLN A 804 -1.07 -14.20 -40.39
CA GLN A 804 -2.39 -14.50 -40.99
C GLN A 804 -2.75 -15.97 -40.75
N ILE A 805 -3.16 -16.32 -39.52
CA ILE A 805 -3.69 -17.64 -39.20
C ILE A 805 -4.94 -17.51 -38.33
N ASP A 806 -5.98 -18.27 -38.68
CA ASP A 806 -7.21 -18.46 -37.91
C ASP A 806 -6.92 -19.46 -36.76
N GLY A 807 -6.40 -18.99 -35.61
CA GLY A 807 -6.23 -19.79 -34.39
C GLY A 807 -5.22 -19.24 -33.38
N ASP A 808 -5.50 -19.39 -32.07
CA ASP A 808 -4.61 -19.02 -30.96
C ASP A 808 -3.36 -19.92 -30.95
N VAL A 809 -2.20 -19.35 -31.31
CA VAL A 809 -0.89 -19.99 -31.16
C VAL A 809 -0.25 -19.49 -29.88
N THR A 810 -0.22 -20.32 -28.84
CA THR A 810 0.49 -20.01 -27.59
C THR A 810 1.95 -20.46 -27.71
N LEU A 811 2.88 -19.50 -27.77
CA LEU A 811 4.32 -19.76 -27.82
C LEU A 811 4.82 -20.18 -26.42
N LEU A 812 5.39 -21.38 -26.28
CA LEU A 812 6.01 -21.81 -25.02
C LEU A 812 7.39 -21.14 -24.85
N PRO A 813 7.72 -20.60 -23.65
CA PRO A 813 8.99 -19.92 -23.36
C PRO A 813 10.24 -20.74 -23.74
N ASP A 814 10.24 -22.04 -23.45
CA ASP A 814 11.37 -22.94 -23.71
C ASP A 814 11.72 -23.03 -25.21
N GLN A 815 10.71 -22.91 -26.07
CA GLN A 815 10.89 -23.01 -27.52
C GLN A 815 11.57 -21.77 -28.10
N MET A 816 11.19 -20.58 -27.60
CA MET A 816 11.86 -19.31 -27.94
C MET A 816 13.31 -19.29 -27.44
N GLN A 817 13.56 -19.83 -26.25
CA GLN A 817 14.91 -19.93 -25.69
C GLN A 817 15.81 -20.83 -26.54
N SER A 818 15.26 -21.96 -27.04
CA SER A 818 15.98 -22.86 -27.94
C SER A 818 16.34 -22.21 -29.29
N LEU A 819 15.41 -21.42 -29.86
CA LEU A 819 15.62 -20.69 -31.11
C LEU A 819 16.70 -19.61 -30.94
N MET A 820 16.63 -18.83 -29.86
CA MET A 820 17.62 -17.79 -29.54
C MET A 820 19.01 -18.39 -29.34
N LYS A 821 19.12 -19.52 -28.62
CA LYS A 821 20.40 -20.21 -28.41
C LYS A 821 21.03 -20.67 -29.72
N ARG A 822 20.22 -21.20 -30.66
CA ARG A 822 20.71 -21.60 -32.00
C ARG A 822 21.13 -20.40 -32.84
N LEU A 823 20.38 -19.30 -32.78
CA LEU A 823 20.71 -18.07 -33.51
C LEU A 823 21.98 -17.40 -33.00
N MET A 824 22.18 -17.35 -31.69
CA MET A 824 23.39 -16.81 -31.08
C MET A 824 24.62 -17.66 -31.39
N ALA A 825 24.51 -18.99 -31.33
CA ALA A 825 25.58 -19.90 -31.74
C ALA A 825 25.95 -19.72 -33.23
N GLY A 826 24.93 -19.60 -34.09
CA GLY A 826 25.15 -19.35 -35.52
C GLY A 826 25.73 -17.97 -35.83
N TYR A 827 25.39 -16.94 -35.05
CA TYR A 827 25.99 -15.61 -35.17
C TYR A 827 27.46 -15.60 -34.72
N GLN A 828 27.81 -16.33 -33.65
CA GLN A 828 29.20 -16.44 -33.20
C GLN A 828 30.10 -17.02 -34.29
N GLU A 829 29.65 -18.08 -34.99
CA GLU A 829 30.38 -18.64 -36.14
C GLU A 829 30.51 -17.63 -37.29
N TYR A 830 29.45 -16.86 -37.56
CA TYR A 830 29.44 -15.83 -38.59
C TYR A 830 30.34 -14.63 -38.25
N ALA A 831 30.34 -14.19 -36.99
CA ALA A 831 31.14 -13.07 -36.49
C ALA A 831 32.63 -13.41 -36.51
N ALA A 832 32.99 -14.63 -36.08
CA ALA A 832 34.36 -15.14 -36.15
C ALA A 832 34.87 -15.24 -37.60
N ALA A 833 34.01 -15.58 -38.55
CA ALA A 833 34.39 -15.69 -39.97
C ALA A 833 34.54 -14.34 -40.68
N ASN A 834 33.85 -13.29 -40.23
CA ASN A 834 33.81 -11.97 -40.89
C ASN A 834 34.50 -10.85 -40.09
N ALA A 835 35.17 -11.19 -38.98
CA ALA A 835 35.83 -10.23 -38.07
C ALA A 835 34.86 -9.14 -37.56
N LEU A 836 33.66 -9.56 -37.16
CA LEU A 836 32.61 -8.70 -36.62
C LEU A 836 32.59 -8.77 -35.08
N PRO A 837 31.94 -7.82 -34.39
CA PRO A 837 31.86 -7.80 -32.92
C PRO A 837 31.32 -9.12 -32.35
N ASP A 838 32.15 -9.80 -31.56
CA ASP A 838 31.82 -11.05 -30.87
C ASP A 838 31.70 -10.78 -29.37
N PRO A 839 30.48 -10.86 -28.80
CA PRO A 839 30.27 -10.61 -27.39
C PRO A 839 30.96 -11.61 -26.46
N SER A 840 31.38 -12.79 -26.96
CA SER A 840 32.13 -13.77 -26.15
C SER A 840 33.61 -13.40 -25.93
N ARG A 841 34.15 -12.44 -26.69
CA ARG A 841 35.57 -12.04 -26.65
C ARG A 841 35.81 -10.64 -26.06
N ILE A 842 34.79 -10.05 -25.44
CA ILE A 842 34.84 -8.69 -24.88
C ILE A 842 35.98 -8.54 -23.87
N GLY A 843 36.19 -9.54 -23.01
CA GLY A 843 37.28 -9.54 -22.02
C GLY A 843 38.67 -9.45 -22.65
N GLU A 844 38.87 -10.08 -23.81
CA GLU A 844 40.15 -10.04 -24.54
C GLU A 844 40.41 -8.65 -25.12
N TYR A 845 39.38 -8.00 -25.67
CA TYR A 845 39.49 -6.66 -26.25
C TYR A 845 39.64 -5.57 -25.19
N PHE A 846 38.96 -5.70 -24.05
CA PHE A 846 39.13 -4.79 -22.92
C PHE A 846 40.51 -4.94 -22.28
N ALA A 847 41.01 -6.18 -22.13
CA ALA A 847 42.38 -6.43 -21.67
C ALA A 847 43.43 -5.84 -22.62
N ALA A 848 43.19 -5.90 -23.94
CA ALA A 848 44.06 -5.26 -24.93
C ALA A 848 44.03 -3.72 -24.82
N TYR A 849 42.86 -3.12 -24.55
CA TYR A 849 42.73 -1.69 -24.27
C TYR A 849 43.48 -1.27 -23.00
N LEU A 850 43.40 -2.03 -21.91
CA LEU A 850 44.09 -1.71 -20.65
C LEU A 850 45.63 -1.68 -20.80
N GLN A 851 46.17 -2.31 -21.83
CA GLN A 851 47.60 -2.27 -22.17
C GLN A 851 48.00 -1.04 -23.01
N THR A 852 47.04 -0.20 -23.41
CA THR A 852 47.31 1.03 -24.16
C THR A 852 47.89 2.13 -23.26
N PRO A 853 48.76 2.99 -23.79
CA PRO A 853 49.32 4.12 -23.04
C PRO A 853 48.22 5.05 -22.50
N GLU A 854 47.13 5.23 -23.25
CA GLU A 854 46.00 6.05 -22.84
C GLU A 854 45.27 5.47 -21.62
N ALA A 855 45.04 4.15 -21.58
CA ALA A 855 44.42 3.48 -20.44
C ALA A 855 45.32 3.52 -19.19
N GLN A 856 46.62 3.28 -19.35
CA GLN A 856 47.57 3.34 -18.23
C GLN A 856 47.66 4.74 -17.60
N GLN A 857 47.52 5.79 -18.41
CA GLN A 857 47.52 7.17 -17.92
C GLN A 857 46.24 7.51 -17.14
N GLN A 858 45.08 7.08 -17.63
CA GLN A 858 43.79 7.24 -16.93
C GLN A 858 43.77 6.53 -15.57
N ILE A 859 44.36 5.33 -15.49
CA ILE A 859 44.52 4.58 -14.23
C ILE A 859 45.43 5.34 -13.26
N SER A 860 46.57 5.85 -13.75
CA SER A 860 47.52 6.65 -12.94
C SER A 860 46.88 7.92 -12.34
N ASP A 861 46.17 8.69 -13.18
CA ASP A 861 45.54 9.94 -12.75
C ASP A 861 44.36 9.68 -11.79
N GLY A 862 43.62 8.59 -11.99
CA GLY A 862 42.54 8.15 -11.11
C GLY A 862 43.03 7.70 -9.72
N ILE A 863 44.13 6.95 -9.65
CA ILE A 863 44.73 6.47 -8.38
C ILE A 863 45.24 7.64 -7.53
N THR A 864 45.71 8.72 -8.14
CA THR A 864 46.25 9.88 -7.41
C THR A 864 45.16 10.67 -6.67
N ASN A 865 43.94 10.70 -7.20
CA ASN A 865 42.80 11.37 -6.56
C ASN A 865 42.07 10.51 -5.52
N LEU A 866 42.49 9.24 -5.37
CA LEU A 866 41.85 8.25 -4.50
C LEU A 866 42.46 8.21 -3.08
N LEU A 867 43.57 8.89 -2.79
CA LEU A 867 44.36 8.71 -1.56
C LEU A 867 44.60 10.03 -0.79
N ASP A 868 44.13 10.12 0.47
CA ASP A 868 44.36 11.26 1.38
C ASP A 868 45.64 11.03 2.22
N ILE A 869 46.69 11.77 1.89
CA ILE A 869 48.08 11.45 2.27
C ILE A 869 48.39 11.74 3.75
N ASP A 870 47.65 12.66 4.39
CA ASP A 870 47.91 13.06 5.78
C ASP A 870 47.38 12.02 6.80
N ALA A 871 46.24 11.39 6.53
CA ALA A 871 45.68 10.33 7.38
C ALA A 871 46.53 9.04 7.34
N LEU A 872 47.08 8.75 6.17
CA LEU A 872 47.92 7.59 5.88
C LEU A 872 49.24 7.64 6.68
N GLN A 873 49.80 8.83 6.93
CA GLN A 873 51.04 8.99 7.68
C GLN A 873 50.92 8.60 9.17
N GLN A 874 49.76 8.84 9.78
CA GLN A 874 49.52 8.56 11.20
C GLN A 874 49.27 7.08 11.45
N GLN A 875 48.48 6.43 10.58
CA GLN A 875 48.20 4.99 10.63
C GLN A 875 49.45 4.12 10.38
N VAL A 876 50.37 4.55 9.50
CA VAL A 876 51.66 3.86 9.28
C VAL A 876 52.49 3.82 10.57
N THR A 877 52.40 4.85 11.41
CA THR A 877 53.19 4.95 12.65
C THR A 877 52.69 3.97 13.71
N ASP A 878 51.37 3.79 13.82
CA ASP A 878 50.75 2.86 14.77
C ASP A 878 50.91 1.40 14.33
N ALA A 879 50.80 1.12 13.03
CA ALA A 879 51.02 -0.22 12.48
C ALA A 879 52.46 -0.72 12.73
N LEU A 880 53.47 0.14 12.55
CA LEU A 880 54.87 -0.18 12.83
C LEU A 880 55.15 -0.57 14.29
N GLN A 881 54.36 -0.07 15.25
CA GLN A 881 54.50 -0.38 16.66
C GLN A 881 53.87 -1.74 17.01
N GLY A 882 52.79 -2.12 16.32
CA GLY A 882 52.15 -3.44 16.42
C GLY A 882 53.00 -4.57 15.81
N THR A 883 53.61 -4.34 14.64
CA THR A 883 54.42 -5.36 13.94
C THR A 883 55.69 -5.76 14.71
N MET A 884 56.27 -4.87 15.52
CA MET A 884 57.41 -5.25 16.37
C MET A 884 57.03 -6.19 17.52
N SER A 885 55.76 -6.16 17.94
CA SER A 885 55.25 -7.04 18.99
C SER A 885 55.00 -8.45 18.45
N SER A 886 54.42 -8.58 17.25
CA SER A 886 54.17 -9.88 16.60
C SER A 886 55.44 -10.57 16.09
N TYR A 887 56.48 -9.80 15.72
CA TYR A 887 57.79 -10.32 15.29
C TYR A 887 58.48 -11.17 16.39
N THR A 888 58.21 -10.88 17.66
CA THR A 888 58.81 -11.60 18.80
C THR A 888 58.09 -12.93 19.09
N GLU A 889 56.78 -12.98 18.83
CA GLU A 889 55.93 -14.17 19.00
C GLU A 889 56.12 -15.19 17.86
N THR A 890 56.19 -14.72 16.61
CA THR A 890 56.33 -15.59 15.43
C THR A 890 57.70 -16.28 15.35
N VAL A 891 58.79 -15.62 15.76
CA VAL A 891 60.12 -16.25 15.85
C VAL A 891 60.15 -17.37 16.90
N THR A 892 59.36 -17.24 17.97
CA THR A 892 59.26 -18.25 19.03
C THR A 892 58.46 -19.47 18.57
N GLN A 893 57.38 -19.26 17.83
CA GLN A 893 56.56 -20.33 17.24
C GLN A 893 57.23 -21.06 16.06
N ALA A 894 57.99 -20.37 15.22
CA ALA A 894 58.68 -20.97 14.08
C ALA A 894 59.76 -21.98 14.51
N ILE A 895 60.49 -21.69 15.60
CA ILE A 895 61.49 -22.60 16.18
C ILE A 895 60.82 -23.84 16.78
N GLN A 896 59.62 -23.69 17.36
CA GLN A 896 58.87 -24.78 17.98
C GLN A 896 58.25 -25.73 16.94
N SER A 897 57.79 -25.19 15.82
CA SER A 897 57.18 -25.95 14.71
C SER A 897 58.20 -26.80 13.93
N GLN A 898 59.38 -26.24 13.61
CA GLN A 898 60.40 -26.94 12.81
C GLN A 898 61.08 -28.09 13.58
N VAL A 899 61.28 -27.93 14.89
CA VAL A 899 61.84 -28.98 15.77
C VAL A 899 60.87 -30.16 15.91
N THR A 900 59.57 -29.87 15.94
CA THR A 900 58.52 -30.89 16.05
C THR A 900 58.35 -31.67 14.74
N SER A 901 58.47 -31.00 13.59
CA SER A 901 58.44 -31.62 12.25
C SER A 901 59.66 -32.51 11.97
N ALA A 902 60.87 -32.07 12.33
CA ALA A 902 62.09 -32.86 12.14
C ALA A 902 62.16 -34.10 13.05
N LEU A 903 61.60 -34.02 14.26
CA LEU A 903 61.44 -35.17 15.15
C LEU A 903 60.34 -36.13 14.68
N GLY A 904 59.26 -35.63 14.07
CA GLY A 904 58.19 -36.45 13.49
C GLY A 904 58.65 -37.32 12.32
N GLN A 905 59.41 -36.76 11.38
CA GLN A 905 59.92 -37.55 10.23
C GLN A 905 61.00 -38.58 10.63
N ALA A 906 61.80 -38.29 11.66
CA ALA A 906 62.75 -39.26 12.23
C ALA A 906 62.03 -40.39 13.02
N ALA A 907 60.90 -40.07 13.66
CA ALA A 907 60.09 -41.01 14.41
C ALA A 907 59.28 -41.95 13.49
N ASP A 908 58.75 -41.46 12.37
CA ASP A 908 57.95 -42.26 11.43
C ASP A 908 58.80 -43.33 10.69
N GLN A 909 60.04 -43.00 10.34
CA GLN A 909 60.95 -43.92 9.64
C GLN A 909 61.60 -44.96 10.57
N MET A 910 61.71 -44.65 11.87
CA MET A 910 62.04 -45.62 12.93
C MET A 910 60.81 -46.47 13.30
N GLY A 911 59.62 -45.86 13.35
CA GLY A 911 58.36 -46.50 13.73
C GLY A 911 57.98 -47.64 12.79
N SER A 912 58.01 -47.40 11.47
CA SER A 912 57.59 -48.42 10.49
C SER A 912 58.48 -49.67 10.45
N ASN A 913 59.77 -49.54 10.77
CA ASN A 913 60.72 -50.67 10.82
C ASN A 913 60.72 -51.39 12.18
N LEU A 914 60.42 -50.67 13.27
CA LEU A 914 60.22 -51.26 14.61
C LEU A 914 58.89 -52.00 14.72
N GLU A 915 57.83 -51.48 14.10
CA GLU A 915 56.48 -52.04 14.13
C GLU A 915 56.41 -53.41 13.43
N ALA A 916 57.13 -53.59 12.31
CA ALA A 916 57.25 -54.88 11.64
C ALA A 916 58.06 -55.93 12.43
N ALA A 917 59.09 -55.50 13.19
CA ALA A 917 59.88 -56.38 14.05
C ALA A 917 59.15 -56.72 15.37
N LEU A 918 58.38 -55.77 15.92
CA LEU A 918 57.57 -55.93 17.14
C LEU A 918 56.32 -56.77 16.90
N ALA A 919 55.65 -56.65 15.76
CA ALA A 919 54.50 -57.48 15.41
C ALA A 919 54.85 -58.98 15.37
N GLN A 920 56.04 -59.34 14.89
CA GLN A 920 56.54 -60.72 14.85
C GLN A 920 56.99 -61.22 16.25
N SER A 921 57.44 -60.31 17.12
CA SER A 921 57.79 -60.62 18.51
C SER A 921 56.56 -60.75 19.43
N MET A 922 55.53 -59.92 19.24
CA MET A 922 54.28 -59.98 20.02
C MET A 922 53.44 -61.22 19.71
N SER A 923 53.46 -61.71 18.47
CA SER A 923 52.81 -62.99 18.11
C SER A 923 53.40 -64.21 18.83
N GLN A 924 54.66 -64.17 19.28
CA GLN A 924 55.28 -65.23 20.09
C GLN A 924 55.14 -64.99 21.60
N MET A 925 54.85 -63.76 22.03
CA MET A 925 54.67 -63.39 23.43
C MET A 925 53.25 -63.68 23.93
N GLY A 926 52.25 -63.60 23.06
CA GLY A 926 50.83 -63.86 23.38
C GLY A 926 50.51 -65.29 23.82
N SER A 927 51.41 -66.26 23.66
CA SER A 927 51.27 -67.64 24.14
C SER A 927 52.02 -67.95 25.43
N ALA A 928 52.79 -66.99 25.98
CA ALA A 928 53.65 -67.21 27.15
C ALA A 928 53.11 -66.61 28.46
N ILE A 929 52.02 -65.83 28.42
CA ILE A 929 51.38 -65.22 29.59
C ILE A 929 49.92 -65.69 29.67
N GLN A 930 49.58 -66.44 30.72
CA GLN A 930 48.20 -66.83 31.04
C GLN A 930 47.68 -65.94 32.17
N VAL A 931 46.56 -65.26 31.90
CA VAL A 931 45.84 -64.41 32.86
C VAL A 931 44.60 -65.16 33.35
N ASP A 932 44.42 -65.26 34.66
CA ASP A 932 43.20 -65.78 35.27
C ASP A 932 42.15 -64.67 35.39
N PRO A 933 41.04 -64.72 34.63
CA PRO A 933 40.06 -63.64 34.57
C PRO A 933 39.31 -63.41 35.90
N GLU A 934 39.08 -64.47 36.69
CA GLU A 934 38.36 -64.37 37.96
C GLU A 934 39.25 -63.77 39.06
N ALA A 935 40.54 -64.14 39.07
CA ALA A 935 41.51 -63.58 40.00
C ALA A 935 41.87 -62.12 39.68
N PHE A 936 41.86 -61.74 38.39
CA PHE A 936 42.08 -60.37 37.94
C PHE A 936 40.89 -59.47 38.30
N ALA A 937 39.65 -59.94 38.10
CA ALA A 937 38.44 -59.20 38.47
C ALA A 937 38.32 -58.98 39.98
N GLY A 938 38.75 -59.94 40.80
CA GLY A 938 38.74 -59.81 42.26
C GLY A 938 39.82 -58.89 42.84
N ALA A 939 40.81 -58.46 42.05
CA ALA A 939 41.92 -57.60 42.48
C ALA A 939 41.64 -56.09 42.31
N ILE A 940 40.52 -55.73 41.68
CA ILE A 940 40.12 -54.34 41.40
C ILE A 940 38.74 -54.13 42.03
N GLN A 941 38.68 -53.33 43.09
CA GLN A 941 37.45 -53.04 43.80
C GLN A 941 37.01 -51.60 43.50
N MET A 942 35.83 -51.44 42.89
CA MET A 942 35.25 -50.12 42.63
C MET A 942 34.83 -49.49 43.96
N ASN A 943 35.26 -48.25 44.19
CA ASN A 943 35.00 -47.54 45.46
C ASN A 943 33.64 -46.85 45.49
N MET A 944 32.90 -46.84 44.38
CA MET A 944 31.60 -46.18 44.19
C MET A 944 30.58 -47.17 43.63
N SER A 945 29.29 -46.93 43.91
CA SER A 945 28.19 -47.70 43.32
C SER A 945 27.99 -47.34 41.84
N GLN A 946 27.22 -48.16 41.11
CA GLN A 946 26.92 -47.91 39.71
C GLN A 946 26.08 -46.63 39.51
N GLU A 947 25.22 -46.30 40.48
CA GLU A 947 24.44 -45.04 40.53
C GLU A 947 25.34 -43.85 40.86
N GLU A 948 26.26 -43.96 41.82
CA GLU A 948 27.17 -42.87 42.19
C GLU A 948 28.15 -42.53 41.05
N LEU A 949 28.59 -43.53 40.29
CA LEU A 949 29.44 -43.34 39.10
C LEU A 949 28.66 -42.68 37.95
N ALA A 950 27.39 -43.05 37.75
CA ALA A 950 26.52 -42.46 36.74
C ALA A 950 26.20 -40.99 37.05
N GLN A 951 25.92 -40.67 38.32
CA GLN A 951 25.72 -39.29 38.79
C GLN A 951 26.99 -38.45 38.64
N LEU A 952 28.17 -39.00 38.93
CA LEU A 952 29.44 -38.31 38.73
C LEU A 952 29.72 -38.03 37.24
N LEU A 953 29.45 -39.00 36.36
CA LEU A 953 29.63 -38.84 34.91
C LEU A 953 28.58 -37.88 34.31
N SER A 954 27.35 -37.92 34.81
CA SER A 954 26.29 -36.96 34.47
C SER A 954 26.71 -35.54 34.86
N ALA A 955 27.18 -35.35 36.10
CA ALA A 955 27.68 -34.07 36.61
C ALA A 955 28.94 -33.55 35.87
N MET A 956 29.75 -34.44 35.29
CA MET A 956 30.91 -34.07 34.45
C MET A 956 30.53 -33.77 33.00
N MET A 957 29.42 -34.32 32.51
CA MET A 957 28.89 -34.09 31.16
C MET A 957 27.91 -32.92 31.10
N SER A 958 27.22 -32.62 32.21
CA SER A 958 26.40 -31.42 32.42
C SER A 958 27.29 -30.21 32.72
N GLY A 959 28.29 -29.98 31.88
CA GLY A 959 29.04 -28.73 31.85
C GLY A 959 28.16 -27.61 31.30
N GLU A 960 26.98 -27.41 31.87
CA GLU A 960 26.22 -26.18 31.69
C GLU A 960 27.10 -25.04 32.20
N ASP A 961 27.22 -23.98 31.40
CA ASP A 961 27.95 -22.78 31.76
C ASP A 961 27.38 -22.23 33.06
N ALA A 962 28.01 -22.61 34.17
CA ALA A 962 27.72 -22.13 35.50
C ALA A 962 27.88 -20.60 35.46
N SER A 963 26.76 -19.90 35.44
CA SER A 963 26.69 -18.45 35.49
C SER A 963 25.75 -18.05 36.61
N TYR A 964 25.97 -16.85 37.15
CA TYR A 964 25.15 -16.31 38.22
C TYR A 964 23.66 -16.26 37.85
N SER A 965 23.34 -15.84 36.62
CA SER A 965 21.97 -15.77 36.11
C SER A 965 21.35 -17.16 35.91
N ASN A 966 22.11 -18.12 35.38
CA ASN A 966 21.60 -19.49 35.17
C ASN A 966 21.30 -20.18 36.50
N ASN A 967 22.19 -20.05 37.50
CA ASN A 967 21.94 -20.60 38.83
C ASN A 967 20.64 -20.05 39.43
N LEU A 968 20.42 -18.74 39.35
CA LEU A 968 19.19 -18.12 39.86
C LEU A 968 17.95 -18.61 39.12
N ALA A 969 18.01 -18.74 37.79
CA ALA A 969 16.93 -19.29 36.99
C ALA A 969 16.62 -20.75 37.34
N SER A 970 17.65 -21.60 37.51
CA SER A 970 17.50 -23.00 37.95
C SER A 970 16.88 -23.11 39.35
N PHE A 971 17.09 -22.13 40.22
CA PHE A 971 16.45 -22.06 41.54
C PHE A 971 15.02 -21.50 41.49
N GLY A 972 14.50 -21.17 40.29
CA GLY A 972 13.18 -20.58 40.10
C GLY A 972 13.09 -19.11 40.50
N TYR A 973 14.21 -18.39 40.60
CA TYR A 973 14.26 -16.98 40.94
C TYR A 973 14.37 -16.10 39.69
N ALA A 974 13.54 -15.06 39.64
CA ALA A 974 13.73 -13.91 38.76
C ALA A 974 13.48 -12.62 39.53
N ASP A 975 14.11 -11.52 39.10
CA ASP A 975 13.89 -10.19 39.67
C ASP A 975 12.64 -9.55 39.06
N GLU A 976 11.68 -9.15 39.90
CA GLU A 976 10.44 -8.49 39.49
C GLU A 976 10.69 -7.20 38.67
N ASN A 977 11.82 -6.53 38.89
CA ASN A 977 12.19 -5.32 38.15
C ASN A 977 12.87 -5.60 36.81
N ASN A 978 13.35 -6.82 36.58
CA ASN A 978 14.07 -7.22 35.37
C ASN A 978 13.31 -8.36 34.67
N PRO A 979 12.26 -8.04 33.89
CA PRO A 979 11.50 -9.05 33.16
C PRO A 979 12.34 -9.67 32.03
N SER A 980 11.99 -10.87 31.60
CA SER A 980 12.57 -11.51 30.42
C SER A 980 11.91 -11.05 29.12
N GLU A 981 10.65 -10.63 29.18
CA GLU A 981 9.90 -10.07 28.05
C GLU A 981 8.92 -8.99 28.52
N ILE A 982 8.78 -7.94 27.70
CA ILE A 982 7.72 -6.93 27.80
C ILE A 982 6.82 -7.07 26.57
N SER A 983 5.54 -7.37 26.77
CA SER A 983 4.54 -7.47 25.71
C SER A 983 3.57 -6.30 25.79
N ILE A 984 3.50 -5.50 24.73
CA ILE A 984 2.68 -4.28 24.66
C ILE A 984 1.51 -4.53 23.71
N TYR A 985 0.27 -4.36 24.19
CA TYR A 985 -0.96 -4.62 23.43
C TYR A 985 -1.58 -3.29 22.96
N PRO A 986 -1.38 -2.85 21.70
CA PRO A 986 -1.91 -1.58 21.21
C PRO A 986 -3.44 -1.60 21.03
N TYR A 987 -4.11 -0.45 21.12
CA TYR A 987 -5.55 -0.34 20.79
C TYR A 987 -5.86 -0.60 19.31
N ASP A 988 -5.03 -0.04 18.43
CA ASP A 988 -5.14 -0.12 16.98
C ASP A 988 -3.77 0.17 16.34
N PHE A 989 -3.66 0.19 15.00
CA PHE A 989 -2.39 0.49 14.36
C PHE A 989 -1.91 1.94 14.57
N GLU A 990 -2.82 2.88 14.85
CA GLU A 990 -2.43 4.27 15.15
C GLU A 990 -1.79 4.35 16.54
N GLY A 991 -2.38 3.69 17.53
CA GLY A 991 -1.79 3.50 18.86
C GLY A 991 -0.46 2.76 18.80
N LYS A 992 -0.36 1.73 17.95
CA LYS A 992 0.90 1.02 17.71
C LYS A 992 2.00 1.93 17.13
N ALA A 993 1.68 2.74 16.12
CA ALA A 993 2.63 3.69 15.56
C ALA A 993 3.09 4.72 16.60
N ALA A 994 2.18 5.16 17.48
CA ALA A 994 2.54 6.02 18.60
C ALA A 994 3.46 5.30 19.61
N ILE A 995 3.24 4.02 19.89
CA ILE A 995 4.11 3.19 20.75
C ILE A 995 5.50 3.05 20.14
N THR A 996 5.61 2.78 18.84
CA THR A 996 6.92 2.70 18.17
C THR A 996 7.64 4.04 18.18
N ASP A 997 6.92 5.15 17.99
CA ASP A 997 7.49 6.51 18.12
C ASP A 997 8.01 6.79 19.55
N ILE A 998 7.34 6.25 20.59
CA ILE A 998 7.79 6.36 21.99
C ILE A 998 9.08 5.56 22.20
N LEU A 999 9.16 4.34 21.65
CA LEU A 999 10.36 3.50 21.71
C LEU A 999 11.54 4.14 20.96
N ASP A 1000 11.31 4.68 19.76
CA ASP A 1000 12.32 5.38 18.96
C ASP A 1000 12.84 6.65 19.69
N GLN A 1001 11.95 7.38 20.36
CA GLN A 1001 12.34 8.51 21.21
C GLN A 1001 13.18 8.08 22.42
N TYR A 1002 12.84 6.95 23.03
CA TYR A 1002 13.64 6.36 24.10
C TYR A 1002 15.04 5.96 23.59
N ASN A 1003 15.12 5.24 22.47
CA ASN A 1003 16.38 4.84 21.83
C ASN A 1003 17.24 6.05 21.46
N SER A 1004 16.65 7.03 20.77
CA SER A 1004 17.34 8.29 20.41
C SER A 1004 17.87 9.04 21.63
N ARG A 1005 17.16 8.97 22.76
CA ARG A 1005 17.60 9.58 24.02
C ARG A 1005 18.77 8.80 24.63
N MET A 1006 18.77 7.48 24.60
CA MET A 1006 19.85 6.65 25.13
C MET A 1006 21.12 6.80 24.29
N GLU A 1007 21.01 6.81 22.96
CA GLU A 1007 22.11 7.13 22.04
C GLU A 1007 22.69 8.53 22.31
N ALA A 1008 21.84 9.54 22.51
CA ALA A 1008 22.28 10.90 22.82
C ALA A 1008 22.99 11.02 24.19
N LEU A 1009 22.73 10.10 25.11
CA LEU A 1009 23.41 9.98 26.41
C LEU A 1009 24.67 9.11 26.34
N GLY A 1010 24.91 8.42 25.22
CA GLY A 1010 26.00 7.46 25.05
C GLY A 1010 25.79 6.14 25.80
N GLU A 1011 24.54 5.80 26.09
CA GLU A 1011 24.13 4.57 26.79
C GLU A 1011 23.66 3.51 25.76
N ASP A 1012 24.54 3.12 24.83
CA ASP A 1012 24.21 2.22 23.71
C ASP A 1012 23.68 0.85 24.18
N SER A 1013 24.09 0.38 25.37
CA SER A 1013 23.60 -0.86 25.98
C SER A 1013 22.12 -0.83 26.40
N LYS A 1014 21.49 0.36 26.35
CA LYS A 1014 20.07 0.55 26.69
C LYS A 1014 19.19 0.79 25.47
N VAL A 1015 19.75 0.77 24.27
CA VAL A 1015 18.97 0.82 23.04
C VAL A 1015 18.19 -0.48 22.91
N ILE A 1016 16.92 -0.36 22.56
CA ILE A 1016 15.97 -1.46 22.56
C ILE A 1016 15.66 -1.89 21.13
N SER A 1017 15.83 -3.17 20.87
CA SER A 1017 15.45 -3.86 19.63
C SER A 1017 14.20 -4.71 19.85
N TYR A 1018 13.16 -4.49 19.05
CA TYR A 1018 11.86 -5.16 19.18
C TYR A 1018 11.43 -5.83 17.87
N THR A 1019 10.53 -6.82 17.95
CA THR A 1019 10.00 -7.53 16.78
C THR A 1019 8.57 -7.08 16.47
N ASP A 1020 8.33 -6.64 15.23
CA ASP A 1020 6.99 -6.26 14.75
C ASP A 1020 6.53 -7.07 13.51
N LEU A 1021 6.04 -8.28 13.78
CA LEU A 1021 5.56 -9.20 12.75
C LEU A 1021 4.26 -8.71 12.08
N VAL A 1022 3.29 -8.28 12.88
CA VAL A 1022 1.95 -7.91 12.38
C VAL A 1022 1.95 -6.55 11.69
N GLY A 1023 2.74 -5.59 12.18
CA GLY A 1023 2.85 -4.28 11.53
C GLY A 1023 3.42 -4.40 10.13
N THR A 1024 4.36 -5.31 9.92
CA THR A 1024 4.92 -5.59 8.60
C THR A 1024 3.90 -6.24 7.65
N LEU A 1025 3.13 -7.23 8.14
CA LEU A 1025 2.11 -7.90 7.33
C LEU A 1025 0.91 -7.00 7.02
N MET A 1026 0.41 -6.29 8.02
CA MET A 1026 -0.83 -5.51 7.90
C MET A 1026 -0.64 -4.13 7.28
N SER A 1027 0.55 -3.53 7.39
CA SER A 1027 0.88 -2.31 6.63
C SER A 1027 0.82 -2.60 5.12
N SER A 1028 1.30 -3.78 4.69
CA SER A 1028 1.19 -4.21 3.28
C SER A 1028 -0.27 -4.37 2.83
N VAL A 1029 -1.13 -4.99 3.66
CA VAL A 1029 -2.57 -5.14 3.38
C VAL A 1029 -3.26 -3.79 3.27
N THR A 1030 -3.02 -2.91 4.24
CA THR A 1030 -3.57 -1.54 4.27
C THR A 1030 -3.14 -0.75 3.04
N GLN A 1031 -1.85 -0.82 2.66
CA GLN A 1031 -1.31 -0.16 1.49
C GLN A 1031 -1.93 -0.67 0.17
N ILE A 1032 -2.20 -1.97 0.06
CA ILE A 1032 -2.89 -2.56 -1.09
C ILE A 1032 -4.32 -2.02 -1.19
N VAL A 1033 -5.06 -2.02 -0.08
CA VAL A 1033 -6.45 -1.53 -0.03
C VAL A 1033 -6.53 -0.04 -0.36
N ASP A 1034 -5.61 0.76 0.17
CA ASP A 1034 -5.50 2.19 -0.15
C ASP A 1034 -5.19 2.42 -1.63
N THR A 1035 -4.26 1.65 -2.19
CA THR A 1035 -3.90 1.74 -3.62
C THR A 1035 -5.11 1.44 -4.51
N ILE A 1036 -5.86 0.37 -4.22
CA ILE A 1036 -7.10 0.03 -4.93
C ILE A 1036 -8.13 1.16 -4.78
N SER A 1037 -8.28 1.71 -3.57
CA SER A 1037 -9.20 2.82 -3.30
C SER A 1037 -8.85 4.06 -4.10
N TYR A 1038 -7.57 4.45 -4.20
CA TYR A 1038 -7.13 5.58 -5.01
C TYR A 1038 -7.36 5.37 -6.51
N VAL A 1039 -7.11 4.16 -7.03
CA VAL A 1039 -7.38 3.82 -8.43
C VAL A 1039 -8.88 3.94 -8.73
N LEU A 1040 -9.74 3.42 -7.87
CA LEU A 1040 -11.20 3.52 -8.02
C LEU A 1040 -11.68 4.98 -7.96
N VAL A 1041 -11.13 5.79 -7.03
CA VAL A 1041 -11.41 7.23 -6.96
C VAL A 1041 -11.01 7.95 -8.25
N ALA A 1042 -9.87 7.59 -8.86
CA ALA A 1042 -9.43 8.16 -10.13
C ALA A 1042 -10.40 7.85 -11.30
N PHE A 1043 -10.88 6.60 -11.42
CA PHE A 1043 -11.90 6.22 -12.40
C PHE A 1043 -13.20 7.01 -12.25
N VAL A 1044 -13.58 7.27 -11.01
CA VAL A 1044 -14.79 8.03 -10.74
C VAL A 1044 -14.61 9.52 -10.98
N ALA A 1045 -13.43 10.09 -10.72
CA ALA A 1045 -13.11 11.46 -11.13
C ALA A 1045 -13.29 11.64 -12.64
N ILE A 1046 -12.80 10.70 -13.46
CA ILE A 1046 -13.02 10.70 -14.92
C ILE A 1046 -14.51 10.66 -15.26
N SER A 1047 -15.27 9.76 -14.60
CA SER A 1047 -16.71 9.62 -14.80
C SER A 1047 -17.49 10.89 -14.45
N LEU A 1048 -17.07 11.63 -13.41
CA LEU A 1048 -17.64 12.93 -13.05
C LEU A 1048 -17.36 14.01 -14.10
N VAL A 1049 -16.14 14.05 -14.65
CA VAL A 1049 -15.78 14.98 -15.72
C VAL A 1049 -16.65 14.73 -16.95
N VAL A 1050 -16.77 13.48 -17.40
CA VAL A 1050 -17.64 13.09 -18.53
C VAL A 1050 -19.09 13.48 -18.26
N SER A 1051 -19.59 13.22 -17.05
CA SER A 1051 -20.95 13.61 -16.64
C SER A 1051 -21.16 15.13 -16.72
N SER A 1052 -20.18 15.93 -16.26
CA SER A 1052 -20.25 17.40 -16.29
C SER A 1052 -20.29 17.96 -17.71
N ILE A 1053 -19.51 17.39 -18.63
CA ILE A 1053 -19.50 17.77 -20.05
C ILE A 1053 -20.85 17.44 -20.69
N MET A 1054 -21.40 16.25 -20.41
CA MET A 1054 -22.70 15.82 -20.91
C MET A 1054 -23.81 16.78 -20.47
N ILE A 1055 -23.82 17.18 -19.19
CA ILE A 1055 -24.76 18.17 -18.66
C ILE A 1055 -24.60 19.52 -19.38
N GLY A 1056 -23.36 19.95 -19.63
CA GLY A 1056 -23.07 21.18 -20.36
C GLY A 1056 -23.62 21.17 -21.79
N VAL A 1057 -23.40 20.08 -22.53
CA VAL A 1057 -23.91 19.88 -23.90
C VAL A 1057 -25.44 19.89 -23.92
N ILE A 1058 -26.09 19.15 -23.02
CA ILE A 1058 -27.55 19.07 -23.01
C ILE A 1058 -28.17 20.41 -22.59
N THR A 1059 -27.58 21.09 -21.62
CA THR A 1059 -28.02 22.45 -21.23
C THR A 1059 -27.86 23.42 -22.40
N TYR A 1060 -26.79 23.30 -23.19
CA TYR A 1060 -26.59 24.10 -24.40
C TYR A 1060 -27.65 23.85 -25.47
N ILE A 1061 -28.00 22.58 -25.73
CA ILE A 1061 -29.10 22.22 -26.64
C ILE A 1061 -30.42 22.81 -26.13
N SER A 1062 -30.69 22.74 -24.82
CA SER A 1062 -31.89 23.33 -24.20
C SER A 1062 -31.99 24.85 -24.43
N VAL A 1063 -30.85 25.57 -24.38
CA VAL A 1063 -30.78 27.00 -24.69
C VAL A 1063 -31.08 27.26 -26.17
N LEU A 1064 -30.50 26.47 -27.08
CA LEU A 1064 -30.71 26.65 -28.53
C LEU A 1064 -32.16 26.42 -28.95
N GLU A 1065 -32.81 25.38 -28.43
CA GLU A 1065 -34.22 25.08 -28.70
C GLU A 1065 -35.17 26.20 -28.24
N ARG A 1066 -34.74 27.06 -27.30
CA ARG A 1066 -35.58 28.10 -26.68
C ARG A 1066 -35.12 29.52 -27.01
N LYS A 1067 -34.31 29.68 -28.05
CA LYS A 1067 -33.79 30.99 -28.46
C LYS A 1067 -34.88 32.04 -28.69
N LYS A 1068 -36.00 31.67 -29.32
CA LYS A 1068 -37.16 32.54 -29.55
C LYS A 1068 -37.83 32.98 -28.25
N GLU A 1069 -37.99 32.07 -27.28
CA GLU A 1069 -38.56 32.37 -25.96
C GLU A 1069 -37.68 33.34 -25.16
N ILE A 1070 -36.35 33.13 -25.20
CA ILE A 1070 -35.36 34.05 -24.60
C ILE A 1070 -35.48 35.44 -25.25
N GLY A 1071 -35.61 35.49 -26.59
CA GLY A 1071 -35.81 36.74 -27.33
C GLY A 1071 -37.05 37.51 -26.89
N ILE A 1072 -38.19 36.82 -26.72
CA ILE A 1072 -39.44 37.40 -26.23
C ILE A 1072 -39.26 37.98 -24.82
N LEU A 1073 -38.68 37.21 -23.90
CA LEU A 1073 -38.45 37.66 -22.52
C LEU A 1073 -37.50 38.87 -22.46
N ARG A 1074 -36.42 38.86 -23.24
CA ARG A 1074 -35.47 39.99 -23.34
C ARG A 1074 -36.14 41.24 -23.90
N ALA A 1075 -37.04 41.09 -24.87
CA ALA A 1075 -37.77 42.19 -25.49
C ALA A 1075 -38.80 42.83 -24.55
N ILE A 1076 -39.43 42.03 -23.68
CA ILE A 1076 -40.34 42.51 -22.62
C ILE A 1076 -39.57 43.17 -21.45
N GLY A 1077 -38.23 43.07 -21.44
CA GLY A 1077 -37.37 43.75 -20.44
C GLY A 1077 -36.76 42.83 -19.40
N ALA A 1078 -36.71 41.50 -19.63
CA ALA A 1078 -35.94 40.61 -18.78
C ALA A 1078 -34.44 40.94 -18.85
N SER A 1079 -33.82 41.10 -17.69
CA SER A 1079 -32.38 41.33 -17.61
C SER A 1079 -31.58 40.08 -17.98
N LYS A 1080 -30.31 40.27 -18.37
CA LYS A 1080 -29.38 39.16 -18.61
C LYS A 1080 -29.28 38.23 -17.39
N HIS A 1081 -29.34 38.81 -16.19
CA HIS A 1081 -29.32 38.05 -14.94
C HIS A 1081 -30.59 37.23 -14.75
N ASN A 1082 -31.77 37.79 -15.04
CA ASN A 1082 -33.05 37.07 -14.93
C ASN A 1082 -33.09 35.86 -15.88
N ILE A 1083 -32.58 36.00 -17.11
CA ILE A 1083 -32.48 34.89 -18.06
C ILE A 1083 -31.53 33.81 -17.53
N SER A 1084 -30.35 34.19 -17.05
CA SER A 1084 -29.37 33.25 -16.51
C SER A 1084 -29.89 32.52 -15.26
N GLN A 1085 -30.64 33.19 -14.38
CA GLN A 1085 -31.25 32.57 -13.19
C GLN A 1085 -32.23 31.44 -13.55
N VAL A 1086 -33.02 31.59 -14.61
CA VAL A 1086 -33.95 30.54 -15.05
C VAL A 1086 -33.18 29.28 -15.47
N PHE A 1087 -32.13 29.43 -16.27
CA PHE A 1087 -31.31 28.30 -16.70
C PHE A 1087 -30.50 27.69 -15.55
N ASN A 1088 -29.94 28.51 -14.65
CA ASN A 1088 -29.24 28.00 -13.46
C ASN A 1088 -30.19 27.25 -12.51
N ALA A 1089 -31.44 27.71 -12.38
CA ALA A 1089 -32.46 27.00 -11.62
C ALA A 1089 -32.87 25.68 -12.30
N GLU A 1090 -32.84 25.60 -13.63
CA GLU A 1090 -33.02 24.34 -14.37
C GLU A 1090 -31.89 23.35 -14.04
N THR A 1091 -30.64 23.81 -14.06
CA THR A 1091 -29.48 22.96 -13.73
C THR A 1091 -29.47 22.53 -12.27
N PHE A 1092 -29.86 23.41 -11.34
CA PHE A 1092 -30.03 23.07 -9.92
C PHE A 1092 -31.02 21.92 -9.72
N ILE A 1093 -32.20 21.99 -10.36
CA ILE A 1093 -33.22 20.93 -10.23
C ILE A 1093 -32.71 19.62 -10.84
N ILE A 1094 -32.03 19.67 -11.99
CA ILE A 1094 -31.43 18.48 -12.60
C ILE A 1094 -30.40 17.85 -11.68
N GLY A 1095 -29.52 18.65 -11.05
CA GLY A 1095 -28.51 18.13 -10.11
C GLY A 1095 -29.10 17.54 -8.85
N LEU A 1096 -30.14 18.16 -8.29
CA LEU A 1096 -30.83 17.61 -7.12
C LEU A 1096 -31.51 16.28 -7.46
N CYS A 1097 -32.15 16.17 -8.63
CA CYS A 1097 -32.72 14.91 -9.12
C CYS A 1097 -31.63 13.86 -9.37
N ALA A 1098 -30.51 14.23 -10.00
CA ALA A 1098 -29.40 13.33 -10.29
C ALA A 1098 -28.78 12.78 -9.00
N GLY A 1099 -28.55 13.63 -8.00
CA GLY A 1099 -28.05 13.21 -6.68
C GLY A 1099 -29.00 12.25 -5.98
N LEU A 1100 -30.29 12.58 -5.91
CA LEU A 1100 -31.30 11.71 -5.28
C LEU A 1100 -31.45 10.36 -6.01
N ILE A 1101 -31.46 10.37 -7.34
CA ILE A 1101 -31.49 9.15 -8.15
C ILE A 1101 -30.22 8.33 -7.90
N GLY A 1102 -29.06 8.98 -7.85
CA GLY A 1102 -27.78 8.33 -7.61
C GLY A 1102 -27.75 7.59 -6.28
N ILE A 1103 -28.03 8.29 -5.18
CA ILE A 1103 -28.08 7.69 -3.84
C ILE A 1103 -29.15 6.59 -3.76
N GLY A 1104 -30.35 6.83 -4.30
CA GLY A 1104 -31.43 5.85 -4.29
C GLY A 1104 -31.07 4.56 -5.04
N LEU A 1105 -30.41 4.68 -6.20
CA LEU A 1105 -29.92 3.52 -6.96
C LEU A 1105 -28.74 2.84 -6.27
N THR A 1106 -27.82 3.57 -5.66
CA THR A 1106 -26.73 2.98 -4.88
C THR A 1106 -27.28 2.14 -3.74
N LEU A 1107 -28.21 2.67 -2.93
CA LEU A 1107 -28.83 1.92 -1.84
C LEU A 1107 -29.54 0.64 -2.33
N LEU A 1108 -30.13 0.68 -3.53
CA LEU A 1108 -30.73 -0.50 -4.15
C LEU A 1108 -29.67 -1.51 -4.59
N LEU A 1109 -28.57 -1.04 -5.20
CA LEU A 1109 -27.44 -1.87 -5.64
C LEU A 1109 -26.65 -2.50 -4.49
N LEU A 1110 -26.63 -1.87 -3.30
CA LEU A 1110 -26.00 -2.45 -2.11
C LEU A 1110 -26.68 -3.74 -1.66
N ILE A 1111 -27.97 -3.95 -1.92
CA ILE A 1111 -28.67 -5.18 -1.53
C ILE A 1111 -28.09 -6.42 -2.24
N PRO A 1112 -28.09 -6.52 -3.58
CA PRO A 1112 -27.42 -7.62 -4.26
C PRO A 1112 -25.89 -7.55 -4.14
N GLY A 1113 -25.32 -6.35 -3.96
CA GLY A 1113 -23.88 -6.16 -3.74
C GLY A 1113 -23.40 -6.86 -2.47
N ASN A 1114 -24.05 -6.63 -1.33
CA ASN A 1114 -23.72 -7.28 -0.06
C ASN A 1114 -23.98 -8.78 -0.12
N ALA A 1115 -25.06 -9.23 -0.77
CA ALA A 1115 -25.29 -10.65 -0.98
C ALA A 1115 -24.15 -11.32 -1.76
N LEU A 1116 -23.60 -10.63 -2.78
CA LEU A 1116 -22.46 -11.12 -3.55
C LEU A 1116 -21.18 -11.11 -2.72
N ILE A 1117 -20.93 -10.05 -1.95
CA ILE A 1117 -19.80 -9.96 -1.01
C ILE A 1117 -19.82 -11.14 -0.04
N HIS A 1118 -20.94 -11.41 0.62
CA HIS A 1118 -21.06 -12.55 1.54
C HIS A 1118 -20.85 -13.90 0.84
N SER A 1119 -21.28 -14.06 -0.41
CA SER A 1119 -21.08 -15.31 -1.16
C SER A 1119 -19.63 -15.54 -1.61
N LEU A 1120 -18.87 -14.47 -1.85
CA LEU A 1120 -17.47 -14.54 -2.28
C LEU A 1120 -16.52 -14.61 -1.09
N ALA A 1121 -16.81 -13.85 -0.02
CA ALA A 1121 -15.98 -13.80 1.18
C ALA A 1121 -16.21 -15.00 2.11
N GLY A 1122 -17.34 -15.70 2.00
CA GLY A 1122 -17.68 -16.80 2.90
C GLY A 1122 -18.04 -16.36 4.33
N THR A 1123 -18.07 -15.06 4.61
CA THR A 1123 -18.33 -14.47 5.92
C THR A 1123 -19.40 -13.37 5.86
N THR A 1124 -20.03 -13.08 7.00
CA THR A 1124 -21.07 -12.02 7.11
C THR A 1124 -20.52 -10.67 7.57
N ASP A 1125 -19.22 -10.59 7.85
CA ASP A 1125 -18.65 -9.49 8.63
C ASP A 1125 -18.35 -8.26 7.77
N ILE A 1126 -18.21 -8.44 6.45
CA ILE A 1126 -18.02 -7.34 5.49
C ILE A 1126 -19.38 -6.87 4.96
N ASN A 1127 -19.84 -5.69 5.38
CA ASN A 1127 -21.11 -5.12 4.93
C ASN A 1127 -20.90 -3.73 4.32
N ALA A 1128 -21.03 -3.61 2.99
CA ALA A 1128 -20.90 -2.31 2.34
C ALA A 1128 -22.11 -1.43 2.69
N SER A 1129 -21.84 -0.31 3.34
CA SER A 1129 -22.88 0.60 3.81
C SER A 1129 -22.50 2.04 3.49
N LEU A 1130 -23.44 2.81 2.94
CA LEU A 1130 -23.20 4.22 2.63
C LEU A 1130 -23.57 5.09 3.85
N PRO A 1131 -22.61 5.81 4.45
CA PRO A 1131 -22.91 6.70 5.57
C PRO A 1131 -23.88 7.82 5.15
N VAL A 1132 -24.83 8.15 6.03
CA VAL A 1132 -25.87 9.16 5.77
C VAL A 1132 -25.24 10.53 5.46
N VAL A 1133 -24.16 10.87 6.16
CA VAL A 1133 -23.41 12.13 5.95
C VAL A 1133 -22.80 12.17 4.55
N SER A 1134 -22.13 11.10 4.14
CA SER A 1134 -21.56 10.96 2.79
C SER A 1134 -22.63 11.06 1.71
N ALA A 1135 -23.80 10.44 1.91
CA ALA A 1135 -24.93 10.55 0.98
C ALA A 1135 -25.42 12.00 0.79
N ILE A 1136 -25.50 12.78 1.87
CA ILE A 1136 -25.89 14.20 1.81
C ILE A 1136 -24.82 15.02 1.07
N ILE A 1137 -23.53 14.78 1.38
CA ILE A 1137 -22.41 15.46 0.72
C ILE A 1137 -22.43 15.18 -0.78
N LEU A 1138 -22.68 13.95 -1.20
CA LEU A 1138 -22.76 13.57 -2.61
C LEU A 1138 -23.93 14.22 -3.36
N ILE A 1139 -25.09 14.39 -2.71
CA ILE A 1139 -26.21 15.14 -3.29
C ILE A 1139 -25.82 16.61 -3.49
N ALA A 1140 -25.16 17.22 -2.49
CA ALA A 1140 -24.68 18.59 -2.60
C ALA A 1140 -23.62 18.73 -3.72
N LEU A 1141 -22.69 17.79 -3.81
CA LEU A 1141 -21.68 17.72 -4.86
C LEU A 1141 -22.31 17.63 -6.26
N SER A 1142 -23.33 16.80 -6.43
CA SER A 1142 -24.09 16.68 -7.69
C SER A 1142 -24.69 18.02 -8.13
N VAL A 1143 -25.30 18.75 -7.19
CA VAL A 1143 -25.85 20.09 -7.45
C VAL A 1143 -24.75 21.08 -7.85
N VAL A 1144 -23.60 21.06 -7.18
CA VAL A 1144 -22.47 21.94 -7.51
C VAL A 1144 -21.92 21.64 -8.90
N LEU A 1145 -21.64 20.38 -9.22
CA LEU A 1145 -21.10 19.96 -10.52
C LEU A 1145 -22.04 20.30 -11.67
N THR A 1146 -23.33 20.06 -11.50
CA THR A 1146 -24.34 20.38 -12.51
C THR A 1146 -24.48 21.89 -12.72
N LEU A 1147 -24.45 22.69 -11.66
CA LEU A 1147 -24.41 24.15 -11.76
C LEU A 1147 -23.17 24.63 -12.52
N LEU A 1148 -21.98 24.09 -12.20
CA LEU A 1148 -20.73 24.44 -12.89
C LEU A 1148 -20.82 24.14 -14.40
N GLY A 1149 -21.29 22.95 -14.78
CA GLY A 1149 -21.52 22.59 -16.19
C GLY A 1149 -22.57 23.48 -16.89
N GLY A 1150 -23.57 23.96 -16.15
CA GLY A 1150 -24.64 24.85 -16.66
C GLY A 1150 -24.25 26.32 -16.81
N LEU A 1151 -23.20 26.80 -16.13
CA LEU A 1151 -22.83 28.22 -16.09
C LEU A 1151 -22.50 28.78 -17.48
N ILE A 1152 -21.74 28.05 -18.30
CA ILE A 1152 -21.31 28.52 -19.62
C ILE A 1152 -22.51 28.65 -20.58
N PRO A 1153 -23.34 27.61 -20.78
CA PRO A 1153 -24.56 27.72 -21.61
C PRO A 1153 -25.52 28.81 -21.12
N SER A 1154 -25.75 28.90 -19.80
CA SER A 1154 -26.62 29.90 -19.18
C SER A 1154 -26.15 31.34 -19.46
N ARG A 1155 -24.83 31.60 -19.33
CA ARG A 1155 -24.23 32.90 -19.69
C ARG A 1155 -24.37 33.21 -21.17
N LYS A 1156 -24.21 32.22 -22.06
CA LYS A 1156 -24.40 32.39 -23.50
C LYS A 1156 -25.87 32.68 -23.84
N ALA A 1157 -26.82 31.99 -23.21
CA ALA A 1157 -28.26 32.25 -23.34
C ALA A 1157 -28.60 33.70 -23.00
N ALA A 1158 -28.10 34.19 -21.87
CA ALA A 1158 -28.33 35.55 -21.38
C ALA A 1158 -27.78 36.65 -22.29
N LYS A 1159 -26.74 36.35 -23.09
CA LYS A 1159 -26.13 37.31 -24.03
C LYS A 1159 -26.81 37.34 -25.41
N SER A 1160 -27.86 36.54 -25.63
CA SER A 1160 -28.60 36.53 -26.90
C SER A 1160 -29.24 37.89 -27.18
N ASP A 1161 -29.03 38.40 -28.41
CA ASP A 1161 -29.66 39.64 -28.87
C ASP A 1161 -31.15 39.40 -29.19
N PRO A 1162 -32.08 40.14 -28.56
CA PRO A 1162 -33.52 39.98 -28.78
C PRO A 1162 -33.92 40.15 -30.25
N VAL A 1163 -33.29 41.03 -31.02
CA VAL A 1163 -33.67 41.26 -32.42
C VAL A 1163 -33.30 40.07 -33.30
N THR A 1164 -32.08 39.54 -33.13
CA THR A 1164 -31.66 38.33 -33.86
C THR A 1164 -32.43 37.09 -33.41
N ALA A 1165 -32.75 36.97 -32.12
CA ALA A 1165 -33.53 35.85 -31.58
C ALA A 1165 -34.99 35.84 -32.06
N LEU A 1166 -35.58 37.00 -32.33
CA LEU A 1166 -36.94 37.13 -32.86
C LEU A 1166 -37.02 37.02 -34.39
N ARG A 1167 -35.90 37.26 -35.10
CA ARG A 1167 -35.79 37.11 -36.57
C ARG A 1167 -35.32 35.73 -37.03
N ALA A 1168 -34.75 34.93 -36.13
CA ALA A 1168 -34.28 33.59 -36.46
C ALA A 1168 -35.45 32.61 -36.57
N GLU A 1169 -35.91 32.40 -37.80
CA GLU A 1169 -36.50 31.15 -38.30
C GLU A 1169 -35.73 30.73 -39.54
#